data_AF-W2C4Q5-F1
#
_entry.id   AF-W2C4Q5-F1
#
_cell.length_a   1.000
_cell.length_b   1.000
_cell.length_c   1.000
_cell.angle_alpha   90.00
_cell.angle_beta   90.00
_cell.angle_gamma   90.00
#
_symmetry.space_group_name_H-M   'P 1'
#
loop_
_entity.id
_entity.type
_entity.pdbx_description
1 polymer ?
#
loop_
_entity_poly.entity_id
_entity_poly.type
_entity_poly.pdbx_seq_one_letter_code
_entity_poly.pdbx_strand_id
1 'polypeptide(L)'
;MTYHKKEALQANLDAVRTLLAFENTNRAPSESDRATLRRYNGFGGLKCVLLPAEALADIDRWPRAEHELFPLVRELREIINQGASGSDATRLWNGIKSSVLTSFYTDERIVRAIAAGLGMSGLPLRRMLDPSAGMGVFSQALAGEQTEVASFEKDLVTGRILRLLTADNPRQTVRIEGFEEIEAREAGRFDLVASNIPFGNFAIYDRAYSKGKDTAKREATRAIHNYFFVKGLDCLREGGLLAFITSRGVADSPTNAPIREYLMEHSRLVSALRLPDGMFSENAGTEVGSDLLILQKETGKGVQNEWEQLFMQSVSIESGGESFIENALFAEGNHTISTAYSIGTDAYGKPAPIYTHEGGIEGIARDLEARISADMAARFDQKIYRSGLSEAVESEAATLAPEGVPVLTLHRQYETPVPTNSQPDMEPPREMNGQTVYFDEEHHPVTDRERQAEVEASLFAPEAYTDWQRDVARVNREIAEKPQRRGRSAAGSTPRRTARRTGKATPSDKHQLSFLDLLSESEAPPSAPGPEVRRTFDVSPRPFLSQPDSHLRDGSIVVQGGQIGYLSNLNLSPTFHPMDLPLSRIARLKAYVEIRESYHRLYDYEANNHLADPEEREKLNRLYDDFVRRWGHLNLKANADLLKMDATGAEMLFLERSEGGRYIKADIFDHPTAFALTESVAADPSEALCASLNKFGTVELPYMASLLPDMEESDILAALEGRIFFNPLADAYEIADRFISGNVIEKAERIDAWLLDHPGHEAAAQSLAALRAATPTPIPFADLDFNLGERWIPAKVYARFASDLFGTDVGVSYLPDMDEYILSCDRKNQAIWHTYAVQGEFKRYDGLHLLKHALHNTVPDITKSKEITDPKTGEKATIKVRDGRTIQMADTKIEEIRQAFVSWLGRTP
;
A
#
# COMPACT_ATOMS: atom_id res chain seq x y z
N MET A 1 1.41 38.92 -5.35
CA MET A 1 0.16 39.64 -5.00
C MET A 1 -0.96 38.61 -4.79
N THR A 2 -2.16 39.04 -4.43
CA THR A 2 -3.28 38.12 -4.11
C THR A 2 -3.84 37.47 -5.38
N TYR A 3 -4.02 36.14 -5.37
CA TYR A 3 -4.56 35.38 -6.50
C TYR A 3 -6.05 35.71 -6.77
N HIS A 4 -6.34 36.31 -7.93
CA HIS A 4 -7.68 36.74 -8.31
C HIS A 4 -8.54 35.60 -8.89
N LYS A 5 -9.06 34.73 -8.00
CA LYS A 5 -9.89 33.54 -8.32
C LYS A 5 -10.91 33.75 -9.46
N LYS A 6 -11.62 34.89 -9.44
CA LYS A 6 -12.67 35.23 -10.40
C LYS A 6 -12.15 35.41 -11.83
N GLU A 7 -11.01 36.07 -11.98
CA GLU A 7 -10.40 36.36 -13.29
C GLU A 7 -9.76 35.09 -13.87
N ALA A 8 -9.11 34.27 -13.03
CA ALA A 8 -8.62 32.96 -13.42
C ALA A 8 -9.75 32.02 -13.87
N LEU A 9 -10.86 31.97 -13.12
CA LEU A 9 -12.03 31.15 -13.47
C LEU A 9 -12.69 31.64 -14.79
N GLN A 10 -12.79 32.95 -15.01
CA GLN A 10 -13.27 33.52 -16.27
C GLN A 10 -12.36 33.16 -17.45
N ALA A 11 -11.03 33.29 -17.30
CA ALA A 11 -10.07 32.93 -18.34
C ALA A 11 -10.14 31.44 -18.71
N ASN A 12 -10.26 30.55 -17.71
CA ASN A 12 -10.45 29.12 -17.92
C ASN A 12 -11.79 28.80 -18.61
N LEU A 13 -12.88 29.46 -18.20
CA LEU A 13 -14.21 29.35 -18.82
C LEU A 13 -14.17 29.72 -20.31
N ASP A 14 -13.51 30.83 -20.64
CA ASP A 14 -13.39 31.30 -22.02
C ASP A 14 -12.49 30.38 -22.88
N ALA A 15 -11.42 29.84 -22.30
CA ALA A 15 -10.55 28.86 -22.95
C ALA A 15 -11.27 27.51 -23.18
N VAL A 16 -12.05 27.01 -22.21
CA VAL A 16 -12.85 25.77 -22.38
C VAL A 16 -13.97 25.96 -23.41
N ARG A 17 -14.62 27.14 -23.44
CA ARG A 17 -15.61 27.47 -24.48
C ARG A 17 -14.97 27.50 -25.87
N THR A 18 -13.75 28.04 -25.98
CA THR A 18 -12.95 28.05 -27.23
C THR A 18 -12.55 26.63 -27.64
N LEU A 19 -12.03 25.82 -26.71
CA LEU A 19 -11.68 24.41 -26.94
C LEU A 19 -12.85 23.65 -27.57
N LEU A 20 -14.02 23.67 -26.93
CA LEU A 20 -15.19 22.90 -27.38
C LEU A 20 -15.75 23.42 -28.72
N ALA A 21 -15.61 24.71 -29.03
CA ALA A 21 -15.94 25.25 -30.35
C ALA A 21 -15.00 24.71 -31.46
N PHE A 22 -13.72 24.50 -31.16
CA PHE A 22 -12.75 23.92 -32.09
C PHE A 22 -12.79 22.40 -32.17
N GLU A 23 -13.08 21.65 -31.09
CA GLU A 23 -13.28 20.20 -31.19
C GLU A 23 -14.51 19.83 -32.02
N ASN A 24 -15.49 20.73 -32.12
CA ASN A 24 -16.64 20.60 -33.03
C ASN A 24 -16.38 21.15 -34.46
N THR A 25 -15.20 21.70 -34.77
CA THR A 25 -14.88 22.22 -36.11
C THR A 25 -13.45 21.90 -36.56
N ASN A 26 -13.29 21.15 -37.65
CA ASN A 26 -11.97 20.76 -38.22
C ASN A 26 -11.21 21.95 -38.86
N ARG A 27 -10.83 22.94 -38.06
CA ARG A 27 -10.15 24.18 -38.44
C ARG A 27 -9.08 24.54 -37.41
N ALA A 28 -7.92 24.99 -37.88
CA ALA A 28 -6.88 25.51 -36.97
C ALA A 28 -7.33 26.82 -36.27
N PRO A 29 -7.01 27.01 -34.97
CA PRO A 29 -7.34 28.23 -34.24
C PRO A 29 -6.55 29.43 -34.76
N SER A 30 -7.21 30.59 -34.86
CA SER A 30 -6.55 31.85 -35.23
C SER A 30 -5.70 32.39 -34.07
N GLU A 31 -4.86 33.39 -34.31
CA GLU A 31 -4.03 33.95 -33.23
C GLU A 31 -4.87 34.62 -32.12
N SER A 32 -6.10 35.07 -32.42
CA SER A 32 -7.03 35.54 -31.38
C SER A 32 -7.57 34.40 -30.52
N ASP A 33 -7.77 33.22 -31.11
CA ASP A 33 -8.23 32.02 -30.38
C ASP A 33 -7.07 31.45 -29.54
N ARG A 34 -5.86 31.43 -30.11
CA ARG A 34 -4.61 31.07 -29.40
C ARG A 34 -4.35 32.01 -28.23
N ALA A 35 -4.57 33.32 -28.38
CA ALA A 35 -4.45 34.29 -27.30
C ALA A 35 -5.48 34.07 -26.16
N THR A 36 -6.67 33.54 -26.47
CA THR A 36 -7.63 33.10 -25.44
C THR A 36 -7.18 31.80 -24.78
N LEU A 37 -6.80 30.78 -25.57
CA LEU A 37 -6.35 29.49 -25.07
C LEU A 37 -5.11 29.61 -24.17
N ARG A 38 -4.12 30.44 -24.52
CA ARG A 38 -2.92 30.71 -23.70
C ARG A 38 -3.21 31.39 -22.34
N ARG A 39 -4.44 31.83 -22.06
CA ARG A 39 -4.84 32.35 -20.74
C ARG A 39 -5.38 31.28 -19.78
N TYR A 40 -5.50 30.03 -20.25
CA TYR A 40 -5.86 28.91 -19.39
C TYR A 40 -4.73 28.61 -18.40
N ASN A 41 -5.04 28.76 -17.11
CA ASN A 41 -4.10 28.54 -15.99
C ASN A 41 -4.51 27.33 -15.14
N GLY A 42 -5.41 26.46 -15.66
CA GLY A 42 -5.96 25.30 -14.94
C GLY A 42 -6.72 25.66 -13.66
N PHE A 43 -7.22 24.64 -12.96
CA PHE A 43 -8.10 24.84 -11.80
C PHE A 43 -7.38 24.75 -10.44
N GLY A 44 -6.04 24.85 -10.45
CA GLY A 44 -5.21 24.93 -9.24
C GLY A 44 -5.69 26.07 -8.34
N GLY A 45 -5.98 25.76 -7.07
CA GLY A 45 -6.52 26.73 -6.11
C GLY A 45 -8.01 27.09 -6.28
N LEU A 46 -8.65 26.77 -7.42
CA LEU A 46 -10.08 27.01 -7.69
C LEU A 46 -10.98 25.91 -7.08
N LYS A 47 -10.83 25.68 -5.77
CA LYS A 47 -11.58 24.66 -5.00
C LYS A 47 -13.11 24.77 -5.14
N CYS A 48 -13.63 25.94 -5.49
CA CYS A 48 -15.05 26.18 -5.79
C CYS A 48 -15.62 25.26 -6.89
N VAL A 49 -14.81 24.73 -7.80
CA VAL A 49 -15.27 23.81 -8.87
C VAL A 49 -15.55 22.38 -8.35
N LEU A 50 -15.15 22.07 -7.11
CA LEU A 50 -15.52 20.82 -6.44
C LEU A 50 -16.97 20.83 -5.94
N LEU A 51 -17.51 22.02 -5.63
CA LEU A 51 -18.84 22.25 -5.05
C LEU A 51 -19.98 21.94 -6.05
N PRO A 52 -21.20 21.60 -5.55
CA PRO A 52 -22.37 21.38 -6.41
C PRO A 52 -22.80 22.67 -7.12
N ALA A 53 -23.12 22.57 -8.41
CA ALA A 53 -23.53 23.70 -9.26
C ALA A 53 -24.40 23.18 -10.43
N GLU A 54 -25.47 22.45 -10.09
CA GLU A 54 -26.42 21.87 -11.06
C GLU A 54 -27.77 22.59 -11.01
N ALA A 55 -28.23 22.92 -9.82
CA ALA A 55 -29.46 23.67 -9.57
C ALA A 55 -29.15 25.08 -9.04
N LEU A 56 -30.04 26.04 -9.30
CA LEU A 56 -29.97 27.39 -8.72
C LEU A 56 -29.97 27.38 -7.17
N ALA A 57 -30.52 26.33 -6.55
CA ALA A 57 -30.54 26.15 -5.10
C ALA A 57 -29.22 25.64 -4.51
N ASP A 58 -28.27 25.19 -5.33
CA ASP A 58 -26.98 24.70 -4.82
C ASP A 58 -26.12 25.82 -4.22
N ILE A 59 -26.40 27.10 -4.55
CA ILE A 59 -25.72 28.27 -3.97
C ILE A 59 -25.87 28.34 -2.44
N ASP A 60 -26.93 27.77 -1.86
CA ASP A 60 -27.12 27.71 -0.40
C ASP A 60 -26.08 26.80 0.28
N ARG A 61 -25.41 25.92 -0.48
CA ARG A 61 -24.30 25.07 -0.04
C ARG A 61 -22.92 25.71 -0.24
N TRP A 62 -22.86 26.90 -0.85
CA TRP A 62 -21.59 27.59 -1.11
C TRP A 62 -21.21 28.52 0.04
N PRO A 63 -19.92 28.65 0.38
CA PRO A 63 -19.45 29.70 1.29
C PRO A 63 -19.84 31.08 0.77
N ARG A 64 -20.40 31.94 1.63
CA ARG A 64 -20.86 33.30 1.25
C ARG A 64 -19.77 34.16 0.58
N ALA A 65 -18.50 33.91 0.90
CA ALA A 65 -17.35 34.59 0.30
C ALA A 65 -17.08 34.18 -1.17
N GLU A 66 -17.60 33.03 -1.62
CA GLU A 66 -17.40 32.52 -2.99
C GLU A 66 -18.70 32.53 -3.82
N HIS A 67 -19.79 33.11 -3.30
CA HIS A 67 -21.09 33.23 -4.00
C HIS A 67 -20.99 33.94 -5.36
N GLU A 68 -20.01 34.84 -5.56
CA GLU A 68 -19.79 35.48 -6.85
C GLU A 68 -19.14 34.59 -7.92
N LEU A 69 -18.60 33.42 -7.53
CA LEU A 69 -17.99 32.43 -8.45
C LEU A 69 -19.01 31.38 -8.92
N PHE A 70 -20.10 31.17 -8.17
CA PHE A 70 -21.16 30.21 -8.49
C PHE A 70 -21.71 30.33 -9.93
N PRO A 71 -22.01 31.53 -10.48
CA PRO A 71 -22.50 31.66 -11.85
C PRO A 71 -21.50 31.13 -12.90
N LEU A 72 -20.21 31.38 -12.69
CA LEU A 72 -19.14 30.99 -13.62
C LEU A 72 -18.90 29.47 -13.61
N VAL A 73 -18.94 28.83 -12.43
CA VAL A 73 -18.82 27.37 -12.32
C VAL A 73 -20.05 26.67 -12.90
N ARG A 74 -21.25 27.25 -12.76
CA ARG A 74 -22.46 26.73 -13.42
C ARG A 74 -22.37 26.88 -14.94
N GLU A 75 -21.95 28.04 -15.45
CA GLU A 75 -21.77 28.26 -16.91
C GLU A 75 -20.72 27.31 -17.50
N LEU A 76 -19.59 27.09 -16.81
CA LEU A 76 -18.56 26.11 -17.20
C LEU A 76 -19.18 24.71 -17.40
N ARG A 77 -20.03 24.28 -16.46
CA ARG A 77 -20.68 22.96 -16.52
C ARG A 77 -21.78 22.90 -17.57
N GLU A 78 -22.55 23.98 -17.76
CA GLU A 78 -23.51 24.11 -18.86
C GLU A 78 -22.81 23.98 -20.22
N ILE A 79 -21.68 24.66 -20.42
CA ILE A 79 -20.87 24.62 -21.66
C ILE A 79 -20.30 23.22 -21.92
N ILE A 80 -19.75 22.55 -20.90
CA ILE A 80 -19.21 21.19 -21.04
C ILE A 80 -20.32 20.19 -21.39
N ASN A 81 -21.49 20.30 -20.75
CA ASN A 81 -22.65 19.45 -21.03
C ASN A 81 -23.29 19.69 -22.42
N GLN A 82 -23.12 20.88 -22.99
CA GLN A 82 -23.64 21.24 -24.32
C GLN A 82 -22.63 20.96 -25.44
N GLY A 83 -21.33 21.17 -25.20
CA GLY A 83 -20.28 21.11 -26.20
C GLY A 83 -19.64 19.72 -26.40
N ALA A 84 -19.81 18.80 -25.45
CA ALA A 84 -19.24 17.46 -25.50
C ALA A 84 -20.31 16.36 -25.35
N SER A 85 -20.07 15.19 -25.96
CA SER A 85 -20.94 14.02 -25.77
C SER A 85 -20.93 13.55 -24.30
N GLY A 86 -22.04 13.02 -23.77
CA GLY A 86 -22.22 12.83 -22.31
C GLY A 86 -21.12 12.04 -21.58
N SER A 87 -20.55 11.01 -22.21
CA SER A 87 -19.40 10.26 -21.66
C SER A 87 -18.10 11.06 -21.65
N ASP A 88 -17.92 11.99 -22.59
CA ASP A 88 -16.76 12.87 -22.69
C ASP A 88 -16.90 14.12 -21.82
N ALA A 89 -18.11 14.71 -21.74
CA ALA A 89 -18.46 15.76 -20.78
C ALA A 89 -18.18 15.32 -19.33
N THR A 90 -18.49 14.07 -19.01
CA THR A 90 -18.19 13.46 -17.69
C THR A 90 -16.69 13.34 -17.45
N ARG A 91 -15.89 12.97 -18.48
CA ARG A 91 -14.43 12.88 -18.39
C ARG A 91 -13.77 14.24 -18.24
N LEU A 92 -14.21 15.25 -19.01
CA LEU A 92 -13.75 16.63 -18.92
C LEU A 92 -14.02 17.21 -17.52
N TRP A 93 -15.23 17.03 -16.99
CA TRP A 93 -15.60 17.50 -15.65
C TRP A 93 -14.78 16.82 -14.54
N ASN A 94 -14.56 15.51 -14.65
CA ASN A 94 -13.74 14.78 -13.68
C ASN A 94 -12.24 15.14 -13.78
N GLY A 95 -11.72 15.40 -14.98
CA GLY A 95 -10.38 15.93 -15.19
C GLY A 95 -10.20 17.31 -14.55
N ILE A 96 -11.14 18.22 -14.79
CA ILE A 96 -11.20 19.53 -14.12
C ILE A 96 -11.15 19.38 -12.60
N LYS A 97 -11.96 18.49 -12.01
CA LYS A 97 -11.95 18.23 -10.56
C LYS A 97 -10.61 17.68 -10.05
N SER A 98 -9.97 16.74 -10.75
CA SER A 98 -8.66 16.22 -10.32
C SER A 98 -7.55 17.26 -10.48
N SER A 99 -7.64 18.11 -11.51
CA SER A 99 -6.68 19.17 -11.81
C SER A 99 -6.55 20.23 -10.71
N VAL A 100 -7.53 20.37 -9.81
CA VAL A 100 -7.54 21.33 -8.68
C VAL A 100 -6.37 21.10 -7.71
N LEU A 101 -5.86 19.86 -7.63
CA LEU A 101 -4.78 19.46 -6.72
C LEU A 101 -3.39 19.45 -7.37
N THR A 102 -3.31 19.56 -8.70
CA THR A 102 -2.07 19.28 -9.47
C THR A 102 -1.69 20.35 -10.50
N SER A 103 -2.61 21.26 -10.87
CA SER A 103 -2.39 22.28 -11.90
C SER A 103 -1.52 23.43 -11.37
N PHE A 104 -0.20 23.32 -11.50
CA PHE A 104 0.74 24.38 -11.13
C PHE A 104 1.64 24.78 -12.31
N TYR A 105 1.47 26.00 -12.83
CA TYR A 105 2.13 26.46 -14.05
C TYR A 105 3.34 27.36 -13.78
N THR A 106 4.45 27.07 -14.48
CA THR A 106 5.66 27.88 -14.48
C THR A 106 5.48 29.15 -15.30
N ASP A 107 5.98 30.28 -14.81
CA ASP A 107 5.98 31.53 -15.57
C ASP A 107 6.90 31.44 -16.81
N GLU A 108 6.38 31.85 -17.96
CA GLU A 108 7.04 31.81 -19.26
C GLU A 108 8.39 32.56 -19.28
N ARG A 109 8.59 33.59 -18.44
CA ARG A 109 9.86 34.31 -18.29
C ARG A 109 10.93 33.44 -17.63
N ILE A 110 10.58 32.66 -16.61
CA ILE A 110 11.48 31.72 -15.95
C ILE A 110 11.90 30.61 -16.92
N VAL A 111 10.95 30.08 -17.71
CA VAL A 111 11.26 29.05 -18.71
C VAL A 111 12.12 29.61 -19.86
N ARG A 112 11.89 30.84 -20.30
CA ARG A 112 12.78 31.54 -21.26
C ARG A 112 14.19 31.75 -20.72
N ALA A 113 14.34 32.12 -19.44
CA ALA A 113 15.64 32.24 -18.79
C ALA A 113 16.39 30.89 -18.73
N ILE A 114 15.69 29.79 -18.46
CA ILE A 114 16.25 28.43 -18.52
C ILE A 114 16.68 28.10 -19.96
N ALA A 115 15.86 28.39 -20.96
CA ALA A 115 16.17 28.12 -22.37
C ALA A 115 17.36 28.94 -22.90
N ALA A 116 17.44 30.22 -22.54
CA ALA A 116 18.58 31.09 -22.83
C ALA A 116 19.85 30.59 -22.13
N GLY A 117 19.75 30.29 -20.82
CA GLY A 117 20.88 29.83 -20.01
C GLY A 117 21.45 28.47 -20.43
N LEU A 118 20.60 27.54 -20.88
CA LEU A 118 21.03 26.27 -21.47
C LEU A 118 21.77 26.45 -22.81
N GLY A 119 21.61 27.59 -23.50
CA GLY A 119 22.35 27.90 -24.73
C GLY A 119 22.09 26.94 -25.90
N MET A 120 20.96 26.22 -25.90
CA MET A 120 20.69 25.12 -26.85
C MET A 120 20.70 25.56 -28.32
N SER A 121 20.54 26.85 -28.62
CA SER A 121 20.69 27.42 -29.96
C SER A 121 22.09 27.24 -30.57
N GLY A 122 23.12 26.99 -29.76
CA GLY A 122 24.47 26.62 -30.19
C GLY A 122 24.69 25.12 -30.41
N LEU A 123 23.65 24.28 -30.22
CA LEU A 123 23.73 22.82 -30.25
C LEU A 123 22.68 22.23 -31.19
N PRO A 124 22.99 21.13 -31.91
CA PRO A 124 21.99 20.43 -32.72
C PRO A 124 21.01 19.66 -31.82
N LEU A 125 19.84 20.25 -31.57
CA LEU A 125 18.71 19.64 -30.85
C LEU A 125 17.69 19.05 -31.84
N ARG A 126 17.72 17.71 -32.02
CA ARG A 126 16.81 16.99 -32.92
C ARG A 126 15.54 16.52 -32.22
N ARG A 127 15.65 15.95 -31.01
CA ARG A 127 14.53 15.35 -30.28
C ARG A 127 14.44 15.85 -28.84
N MET A 128 13.32 16.46 -28.50
CA MET A 128 12.96 16.91 -27.15
C MET A 128 11.79 16.10 -26.60
N LEU A 129 11.85 15.77 -25.30
CA LEU A 129 10.75 15.21 -24.54
C LEU A 129 10.33 16.18 -23.41
N ASP A 130 9.03 16.42 -23.33
CA ASP A 130 8.39 17.23 -22.29
C ASP A 130 7.38 16.31 -21.54
N PRO A 131 7.81 15.58 -20.49
CA PRO A 131 7.03 14.51 -19.88
C PRO A 131 5.87 14.98 -18.98
N SER A 132 5.72 16.28 -18.74
CA SER A 132 4.62 16.89 -17.98
C SER A 132 4.32 18.29 -18.55
N ALA A 133 3.99 18.33 -19.83
CA ALA A 133 4.07 19.54 -20.65
C ALA A 133 3.14 20.68 -20.22
N GLY A 134 1.99 20.39 -19.58
CA GLY A 134 0.97 21.37 -19.26
C GLY A 134 0.55 22.15 -20.50
N MET A 135 0.72 23.48 -20.45
CA MET A 135 0.47 24.38 -21.59
C MET A 135 1.63 24.47 -22.60
N GLY A 136 2.60 23.56 -22.52
CA GLY A 136 3.72 23.41 -23.46
C GLY A 136 4.77 24.51 -23.36
N VAL A 137 4.95 25.11 -22.18
CA VAL A 137 5.82 26.29 -22.00
C VAL A 137 7.29 25.94 -22.21
N PHE A 138 7.73 24.78 -21.71
CA PHE A 138 9.10 24.27 -21.92
C PHE A 138 9.34 23.96 -23.39
N SER A 139 8.45 23.18 -24.00
CA SER A 139 8.54 22.83 -25.42
C SER A 139 8.50 24.05 -26.36
N GLN A 140 7.69 25.09 -26.07
CA GLN A 140 7.69 26.35 -26.84
C GLN A 140 8.96 27.20 -26.67
N ALA A 141 9.62 27.14 -25.51
CA ALA A 141 10.83 27.94 -25.25
C ALA A 141 12.13 27.25 -25.72
N LEU A 142 12.17 25.92 -25.76
CA LEU A 142 13.39 25.12 -26.00
C LEU A 142 13.48 24.51 -27.41
N ALA A 143 12.35 24.24 -28.08
CA ALA A 143 12.36 23.60 -29.39
C ALA A 143 12.65 24.61 -30.52
N GLY A 144 13.53 24.25 -31.45
CA GLY A 144 13.69 24.97 -32.71
C GLY A 144 12.73 24.48 -33.79
N GLU A 145 12.62 25.22 -34.90
CA GLU A 145 11.75 24.87 -36.06
C GLU A 145 11.95 23.45 -36.62
N GLN A 146 13.13 22.86 -36.37
CA GLN A 146 13.51 21.54 -36.87
C GLN A 146 13.52 20.44 -35.78
N THR A 147 13.20 20.79 -34.53
CA THR A 147 13.17 19.86 -33.39
C THR A 147 11.86 19.06 -33.40
N GLU A 148 11.96 17.74 -33.32
CA GLU A 148 10.87 16.82 -33.01
C GLU A 148 10.58 16.87 -31.50
N VAL A 149 9.32 17.10 -31.13
CA VAL A 149 8.90 17.28 -29.74
C VAL A 149 7.86 16.23 -29.37
N ALA A 150 8.15 15.42 -28.36
CA ALA A 150 7.17 14.57 -27.69
C ALA A 150 6.69 15.26 -26.41
N SER A 151 5.40 15.59 -26.34
CA SER A 151 4.78 16.17 -25.15
C SER A 151 3.79 15.19 -24.55
N PHE A 152 3.95 14.87 -23.26
CA PHE A 152 2.97 14.11 -22.48
C PHE A 152 2.23 15.06 -21.53
N GLU A 153 0.91 14.95 -21.47
CA GLU A 153 0.08 15.64 -20.48
C GLU A 153 -1.03 14.70 -19.99
N LYS A 154 -1.27 14.66 -18.68
CA LYS A 154 -2.20 13.73 -18.04
C LYS A 154 -3.57 14.33 -17.78
N ASP A 155 -3.69 15.66 -17.67
CA ASP A 155 -4.99 16.32 -17.66
C ASP A 155 -5.62 16.41 -19.07
N LEU A 156 -6.88 16.03 -19.15
CA LEU A 156 -7.61 15.93 -20.41
C LEU A 156 -7.89 17.30 -21.04
N VAL A 157 -8.15 18.34 -20.24
CA VAL A 157 -8.45 19.69 -20.76
C VAL A 157 -7.15 20.34 -21.24
N THR A 158 -6.14 20.34 -20.38
CA THR A 158 -4.82 20.93 -20.65
C THR A 158 -4.16 20.29 -21.86
N GLY A 159 -4.14 18.95 -21.95
CA GLY A 159 -3.58 18.24 -23.12
C GLY A 159 -4.35 18.49 -24.43
N ARG A 160 -5.67 18.72 -24.37
CA ARG A 160 -6.45 19.13 -25.56
C ARG A 160 -6.14 20.55 -25.99
N ILE A 161 -6.02 21.49 -25.03
CA ILE A 161 -5.67 22.89 -25.30
C ILE A 161 -4.25 22.97 -25.90
N LEU A 162 -3.28 22.25 -25.32
CA LEU A 162 -1.92 22.15 -25.86
C LEU A 162 -1.93 21.66 -27.32
N ARG A 163 -2.68 20.59 -27.62
CA ARG A 163 -2.82 20.07 -28.99
C ARG A 163 -3.39 21.08 -29.99
N LEU A 164 -4.29 21.98 -29.56
CA LEU A 164 -4.77 23.08 -30.41
C LEU A 164 -3.74 24.20 -30.58
N LEU A 165 -2.99 24.53 -29.52
CA LEU A 165 -1.91 25.53 -29.56
C LEU A 165 -0.75 25.10 -30.47
N THR A 166 -0.47 23.81 -30.58
CA THR A 166 0.63 23.26 -31.40
C THR A 166 0.17 22.66 -32.74
N ALA A 167 -1.09 22.85 -33.13
CA ALA A 167 -1.70 22.20 -34.31
C ALA A 167 -1.06 22.58 -35.67
N ASP A 168 -0.26 23.64 -35.68
CA ASP A 168 0.53 24.16 -36.81
C ASP A 168 1.98 23.67 -36.82
N ASN A 169 2.46 23.01 -35.76
CA ASN A 169 3.77 22.40 -35.69
C ASN A 169 3.70 20.88 -35.98
N PRO A 170 3.95 20.42 -37.22
CA PRO A 170 3.86 19.00 -37.57
C PRO A 170 4.97 18.15 -36.91
N ARG A 171 5.95 18.76 -36.23
CA ARG A 171 7.00 18.07 -35.49
C ARG A 171 6.66 17.84 -34.00
N GLN A 172 5.56 18.41 -33.50
CA GLN A 172 5.14 18.28 -32.10
C GLN A 172 3.99 17.29 -31.94
N THR A 173 4.23 16.22 -31.18
CA THR A 173 3.26 15.16 -30.88
C THR A 173 2.79 15.30 -29.44
N VAL A 174 1.51 15.67 -29.25
CA VAL A 174 0.88 15.83 -27.93
C VAL A 174 0.07 14.57 -27.57
N ARG A 175 0.61 13.79 -26.65
CA ARG A 175 -0.03 12.59 -26.07
C ARG A 175 -0.78 12.99 -24.79
N ILE A 176 -2.05 12.59 -24.70
CA ILE A 176 -2.91 12.92 -23.55
C ILE A 176 -3.03 11.65 -22.70
N GLU A 177 -1.90 11.29 -22.09
CA GLU A 177 -1.66 10.08 -21.30
C GLU A 177 -0.53 10.35 -20.30
N GLY A 178 -0.41 9.52 -19.26
CA GLY A 178 0.66 9.67 -18.27
C GLY A 178 2.03 9.24 -18.84
N PHE A 179 3.11 9.85 -18.34
CA PHE A 179 4.49 9.51 -18.71
C PHE A 179 4.85 8.04 -18.36
N GLU A 180 4.07 7.38 -17.50
CA GLU A 180 4.15 5.94 -17.29
C GLU A 180 3.95 5.11 -18.58
N GLU A 181 3.14 5.57 -19.53
CA GLU A 181 2.79 4.83 -20.76
C GLU A 181 3.76 5.05 -21.94
N ILE A 182 4.85 5.83 -21.79
CA ILE A 182 5.83 6.00 -22.88
C ILE A 182 6.42 4.66 -23.32
N GLU A 183 6.37 4.42 -24.62
CA GLU A 183 6.70 3.13 -25.23
C GLU A 183 8.20 2.84 -25.11
N ALA A 184 8.57 1.60 -24.75
CA ALA A 184 9.96 1.21 -24.46
C ALA A 184 10.95 1.44 -25.62
N ARG A 185 10.47 1.56 -26.87
CA ARG A 185 11.30 1.92 -28.03
C ARG A 185 11.78 3.38 -28.04
N GLU A 186 11.19 4.26 -27.23
CA GLU A 186 11.56 5.67 -27.12
C GLU A 186 12.64 5.92 -26.04
N ALA A 187 13.06 4.86 -25.32
CA ALA A 187 14.22 4.91 -24.43
C ALA A 187 15.51 5.16 -25.22
N GLY A 188 16.42 5.98 -24.69
CA GLY A 188 17.70 6.29 -25.34
C GLY A 188 17.62 7.15 -26.61
N ARG A 189 16.49 7.81 -26.92
CA ARG A 189 16.28 8.53 -28.21
C ARG A 189 16.28 10.05 -28.13
N PHE A 190 16.15 10.66 -26.94
CA PHE A 190 16.01 12.12 -26.81
C PHE A 190 17.33 12.83 -26.52
N ASP A 191 17.55 14.00 -27.14
CA ASP A 191 18.69 14.88 -26.88
C ASP A 191 18.50 15.70 -25.59
N LEU A 192 17.25 16.07 -25.30
CA LEU A 192 16.83 16.93 -24.21
C LEU A 192 15.53 16.40 -23.60
N VAL A 193 15.49 16.28 -22.27
CA VAL A 193 14.26 16.02 -21.50
C VAL A 193 14.11 17.17 -20.52
N ALA A 194 13.08 18.02 -20.69
CA ALA A 194 12.92 19.22 -19.86
C ALA A 194 11.46 19.56 -19.58
N SER A 195 11.15 19.91 -18.34
CA SER A 195 9.78 20.14 -17.86
C SER A 195 9.76 20.72 -16.43
N ASN A 196 8.57 21.12 -15.95
CA ASN A 196 8.28 21.26 -14.53
C ASN A 196 7.55 19.99 -14.07
N ILE A 197 8.23 19.12 -13.31
CA ILE A 197 7.69 17.79 -12.99
C ILE A 197 6.74 17.86 -11.79
N PRO A 198 5.67 17.06 -11.74
CA PRO A 198 4.70 17.09 -10.64
C PRO A 198 5.33 16.70 -9.29
N PHE A 199 5.05 17.49 -8.25
CA PHE A 199 5.59 17.30 -6.90
C PHE A 199 4.72 16.33 -6.08
N GLY A 200 5.34 15.47 -5.27
CA GLY A 200 4.61 14.64 -4.29
C GLY A 200 5.27 13.32 -3.91
N ASN A 201 4.83 12.76 -2.78
CA ASN A 201 5.30 11.48 -2.22
C ASN A 201 4.30 10.33 -2.52
N PHE A 202 3.74 10.31 -3.73
CA PHE A 202 2.82 9.26 -4.18
C PHE A 202 3.48 8.34 -5.22
N ALA A 203 3.11 7.06 -5.19
CA ALA A 203 3.73 6.03 -6.00
C ALA A 203 3.13 5.94 -7.42
N ILE A 204 3.95 5.53 -8.39
CA ILE A 204 3.55 5.26 -9.78
C ILE A 204 3.73 3.78 -10.10
N TYR A 205 2.69 3.16 -10.66
CA TYR A 205 2.79 1.78 -11.17
C TYR A 205 3.33 1.75 -12.60
N ASP A 206 4.65 1.70 -12.73
CA ASP A 206 5.32 1.30 -13.97
C ASP A 206 5.65 -0.20 -13.92
N ARG A 207 5.19 -0.97 -14.93
CA ARG A 207 5.38 -2.43 -14.97
C ARG A 207 6.85 -2.83 -15.17
N ALA A 208 7.62 -2.08 -15.95
CA ALA A 208 9.02 -2.39 -16.24
C ALA A 208 9.90 -2.11 -15.02
N TYR A 209 9.67 -0.98 -14.35
CA TYR A 209 10.40 -0.60 -13.15
C TYR A 209 10.00 -1.47 -11.95
N SER A 210 8.70 -1.59 -11.64
CA SER A 210 8.22 -2.30 -10.44
C SER A 210 8.58 -3.79 -10.42
N LYS A 211 8.85 -4.40 -11.59
CA LYS A 211 9.27 -5.81 -11.74
C LYS A 211 10.71 -5.95 -12.23
N GLY A 212 11.47 -4.86 -12.29
CA GLY A 212 12.88 -4.85 -12.67
C GLY A 212 13.77 -5.56 -11.65
N LYS A 213 14.98 -5.92 -12.08
CA LYS A 213 16.05 -6.39 -11.18
C LYS A 213 16.75 -5.24 -10.44
N ASP A 214 16.73 -4.06 -11.04
CA ASP A 214 17.30 -2.82 -10.53
C ASP A 214 16.53 -2.35 -9.28
N THR A 215 17.27 -2.10 -8.19
CA THR A 215 16.71 -1.64 -6.91
C THR A 215 16.39 -0.15 -6.92
N ALA A 216 17.20 0.69 -7.55
CA ALA A 216 16.98 2.12 -7.62
C ALA A 216 15.74 2.45 -8.47
N LYS A 217 15.53 1.75 -9.59
CA LYS A 217 14.30 1.88 -10.41
C LYS A 217 13.04 1.43 -9.67
N ARG A 218 13.16 0.46 -8.76
CA ARG A 218 12.06 0.02 -7.86
C ARG A 218 11.84 0.91 -6.64
N GLU A 219 12.84 1.68 -6.24
CA GLU A 219 12.75 2.72 -5.21
C GLU A 219 12.12 3.99 -5.81
N ALA A 220 12.51 4.36 -7.03
CA ALA A 220 12.05 5.56 -7.72
C ALA A 220 10.53 5.59 -7.91
N THR A 221 9.87 4.45 -8.15
CA THR A 221 8.41 4.36 -8.27
C THR A 221 7.65 4.69 -6.99
N ARG A 222 8.31 4.87 -5.82
CA ARG A 222 7.66 5.25 -4.55
C ARG A 222 7.23 6.72 -4.49
N ALA A 223 7.87 7.61 -5.24
CA ALA A 223 7.57 9.04 -5.27
C ALA A 223 7.70 9.60 -6.68
N ILE A 224 6.68 10.32 -7.15
CA ILE A 224 6.57 10.76 -8.54
C ILE A 224 7.80 11.53 -9.05
N HIS A 225 8.39 12.42 -8.25
CA HIS A 225 9.57 13.18 -8.66
C HIS A 225 10.80 12.27 -8.91
N ASN A 226 11.06 11.31 -8.02
CA ASN A 226 12.14 10.32 -8.20
C ASN A 226 11.94 9.50 -9.48
N TYR A 227 10.72 9.04 -9.72
CA TYR A 227 10.36 8.29 -10.93
C TYR A 227 10.61 9.10 -12.21
N PHE A 228 10.21 10.38 -12.23
CA PHE A 228 10.42 11.26 -13.38
C PHE A 228 11.90 11.48 -13.67
N PHE A 229 12.75 11.72 -12.67
CA PHE A 229 14.21 11.83 -12.88
C PHE A 229 14.82 10.55 -13.48
N VAL A 230 14.54 9.40 -12.88
CA VAL A 230 15.13 8.12 -13.32
C VAL A 230 14.63 7.70 -14.71
N LYS A 231 13.33 7.88 -15.00
CA LYS A 231 12.76 7.55 -16.32
C LYS A 231 13.11 8.60 -17.39
N GLY A 232 13.24 9.88 -17.04
CA GLY A 232 13.78 10.90 -17.92
C GLY A 232 15.22 10.59 -18.33
N LEU A 233 16.05 10.11 -17.41
CA LEU A 233 17.42 9.69 -17.70
C LEU A 233 17.49 8.41 -18.56
N ASP A 234 16.54 7.47 -18.42
CA ASP A 234 16.39 6.34 -19.37
C ASP A 234 15.97 6.81 -20.78
N CYS A 235 15.12 7.83 -20.89
CA CYS A 235 14.68 8.38 -22.19
C CYS A 235 15.79 9.12 -22.95
N LEU A 236 16.76 9.71 -22.25
CA LEU A 236 17.90 10.37 -22.89
C LEU A 236 18.84 9.40 -23.60
N ARG A 237 19.33 9.80 -24.78
CA ARG A 237 20.53 9.22 -25.37
C ARG A 237 21.77 9.59 -24.55
N GLU A 238 22.85 8.86 -24.78
CA GLU A 238 24.14 9.17 -24.15
C GLU A 238 24.60 10.60 -24.47
N GLY A 239 25.12 11.31 -23.45
CA GLY A 239 25.52 12.71 -23.54
C GLY A 239 24.39 13.74 -23.61
N GLY A 240 23.12 13.32 -23.64
CA GLY A 240 21.95 14.20 -23.65
C GLY A 240 21.71 14.91 -22.31
N LEU A 241 20.81 15.91 -22.31
CA LEU A 241 20.55 16.81 -21.18
C LEU A 241 19.17 16.60 -20.54
N LEU A 242 19.14 16.53 -19.21
CA LEU A 242 17.92 16.57 -18.40
C LEU A 242 17.85 17.91 -17.69
N ALA A 243 16.71 18.60 -17.71
CA ALA A 243 16.50 19.87 -17.01
C ALA A 243 15.11 19.94 -16.38
N PHE A 244 15.00 19.63 -15.09
CA PHE A 244 13.73 19.60 -14.36
C PHE A 244 13.67 20.60 -13.22
N ILE A 245 12.57 21.36 -13.17
CA ILE A 245 12.11 21.99 -11.92
C ILE A 245 11.39 20.91 -11.11
N THR A 246 11.76 20.78 -9.83
CA THR A 246 11.28 19.76 -8.89
C THR A 246 11.05 20.35 -7.49
N SER A 247 10.34 19.64 -6.62
CA SER A 247 10.34 19.96 -5.19
C SER A 247 11.71 19.67 -4.56
N ARG A 248 12.02 20.42 -3.49
CA ARG A 248 13.23 20.23 -2.66
C ARG A 248 13.40 18.82 -2.09
N GLY A 249 12.33 18.03 -2.05
CA GLY A 249 12.33 16.65 -1.54
C GLY A 249 13.34 15.72 -2.22
N VAL A 250 13.65 15.92 -3.51
CA VAL A 250 14.72 15.17 -4.22
C VAL A 250 16.06 15.36 -3.52
N ALA A 251 16.45 16.62 -3.31
CA ALA A 251 17.75 17.02 -2.78
C ALA A 251 17.85 16.83 -1.27
N ASP A 252 16.85 17.28 -0.52
CA ASP A 252 16.98 17.40 0.94
C ASP A 252 16.65 16.08 1.67
N SER A 253 15.67 15.30 1.19
CA SER A 253 15.19 14.14 1.95
C SER A 253 16.28 13.06 2.09
N PRO A 254 16.62 12.61 3.32
CA PRO A 254 17.55 11.50 3.51
C PRO A 254 17.08 10.20 2.86
N THR A 255 15.76 9.98 2.74
CA THR A 255 15.18 8.79 2.10
C THR A 255 15.51 8.69 0.60
N ASN A 256 15.86 9.82 -0.03
CA ASN A 256 16.15 9.89 -1.45
C ASN A 256 17.65 9.75 -1.77
N ALA A 257 18.51 9.50 -0.76
CA ALA A 257 19.94 9.28 -0.98
C ALA A 257 20.26 8.17 -2.02
N PRO A 258 19.59 6.99 -2.05
CA PRO A 258 19.83 5.99 -3.08
C PRO A 258 19.45 6.45 -4.51
N ILE A 259 18.50 7.38 -4.62
CA ILE A 259 18.10 7.98 -5.90
C ILE A 259 19.13 9.03 -6.34
N ARG A 260 19.65 9.84 -5.41
CA ARG A 260 20.73 10.79 -5.72
C ARG A 260 22.02 10.08 -6.10
N GLU A 261 22.38 9.01 -5.39
CA GLU A 261 23.49 8.11 -5.74
C GLU A 261 23.32 7.59 -7.18
N TYR A 262 22.18 6.96 -7.48
CA TYR A 262 21.88 6.46 -8.83
C TYR A 262 22.00 7.55 -9.92
N LEU A 263 21.50 8.76 -9.65
CA LEU A 263 21.60 9.87 -10.60
C LEU A 263 23.05 10.34 -10.81
N MET A 264 23.88 10.40 -9.76
CA MET A 264 25.29 10.79 -9.87
C MET A 264 26.18 9.70 -10.49
N GLU A 265 25.80 8.42 -10.38
CA GLU A 265 26.49 7.31 -11.07
C GLU A 265 26.25 7.29 -12.60
N HIS A 266 25.10 7.79 -13.05
CA HIS A 266 24.62 7.71 -14.43
C HIS A 266 24.52 9.08 -15.14
N SER A 267 24.91 10.17 -14.48
CA SER A 267 24.93 11.52 -15.05
C SER A 267 25.92 12.45 -14.35
N ARG A 268 26.40 13.47 -15.08
CA ARG A 268 27.13 14.61 -14.51
C ARG A 268 26.17 15.66 -13.99
N LEU A 269 26.44 16.18 -12.81
CA LEU A 269 25.73 17.33 -12.26
C LEU A 269 26.20 18.62 -12.95
N VAL A 270 25.43 19.12 -13.91
CA VAL A 270 25.77 20.35 -14.64
C VAL A 270 25.36 21.58 -13.82
N SER A 271 24.14 21.59 -13.25
CA SER A 271 23.69 22.64 -12.35
C SER A 271 22.67 22.11 -11.33
N ALA A 272 22.69 22.67 -10.12
CA ALA A 272 21.67 22.50 -9.09
C ALA A 272 21.44 23.86 -8.44
N LEU A 273 20.22 24.39 -8.57
CA LEU A 273 19.86 25.75 -8.16
C LEU A 273 18.57 25.76 -7.35
N ARG A 274 18.64 26.17 -6.09
CA ARG A 274 17.50 26.40 -5.22
C ARG A 274 16.77 27.67 -5.64
N LEU A 275 15.50 27.55 -5.99
CA LEU A 275 14.66 28.65 -6.44
C LEU A 275 13.95 29.31 -5.24
N PRO A 276 13.54 30.60 -5.36
CA PRO A 276 12.75 31.27 -4.34
C PRO A 276 11.46 30.54 -4.00
N ASP A 277 11.14 30.55 -2.71
CA ASP A 277 9.82 30.14 -2.21
C ASP A 277 8.75 31.10 -2.74
N GLY A 278 7.56 30.57 -3.00
CA GLY A 278 6.47 31.36 -3.59
C GLY A 278 6.66 31.80 -5.05
N MET A 279 7.66 31.31 -5.80
CA MET A 279 7.76 31.54 -7.26
C MET A 279 6.45 31.20 -8.00
N PHE A 280 5.73 30.18 -7.52
CA PHE A 280 4.45 29.73 -8.08
C PHE A 280 3.21 30.37 -7.43
N SER A 281 3.36 31.25 -6.44
CA SER A 281 2.23 31.80 -5.68
C SER A 281 1.24 32.58 -6.56
N GLU A 282 1.72 33.38 -7.52
CA GLU A 282 0.86 34.26 -8.33
C GLU A 282 0.01 33.52 -9.37
N ASN A 283 0.53 32.43 -9.95
CA ASN A 283 -0.17 31.65 -10.98
C ASN A 283 -0.85 30.38 -10.44
N ALA A 284 -0.37 29.86 -9.31
CA ALA A 284 -0.63 28.49 -8.85
C ALA A 284 -1.02 28.39 -7.35
N GLY A 285 -0.91 29.48 -6.58
CA GLY A 285 -1.40 29.54 -5.20
C GLY A 285 -0.64 28.66 -4.21
N THR A 286 0.61 28.29 -4.50
CA THR A 286 1.47 27.47 -3.64
C THR A 286 2.76 28.18 -3.25
N GLU A 287 3.16 27.97 -1.99
CA GLU A 287 4.36 28.56 -1.38
C GLU A 287 5.52 27.55 -1.25
N VAL A 288 5.37 26.37 -1.87
CA VAL A 288 6.31 25.24 -1.76
C VAL A 288 7.64 25.55 -2.47
N GLY A 289 8.73 25.46 -1.72
CA GLY A 289 10.10 25.58 -2.24
C GLY A 289 10.45 24.54 -3.31
N SER A 290 11.22 24.97 -4.29
CA SER A 290 11.61 24.18 -5.47
C SER A 290 13.07 24.34 -5.84
N ASP A 291 13.60 23.36 -6.56
CA ASP A 291 14.97 23.33 -7.10
C ASP A 291 14.91 23.09 -8.61
N LEU A 292 15.82 23.72 -9.37
CA LEU A 292 16.12 23.37 -10.76
C LEU A 292 17.37 22.49 -10.78
N LEU A 293 17.25 21.28 -11.33
CA LEU A 293 18.36 20.34 -11.51
C LEU A 293 18.61 20.10 -13.00
N ILE A 294 19.87 20.30 -13.43
CA ILE A 294 20.33 20.10 -14.80
C ILE A 294 21.44 19.04 -14.79
N LEU A 295 21.19 17.92 -15.47
CA LEU A 295 22.06 16.75 -15.54
C LEU A 295 22.46 16.44 -16.99
N GLN A 296 23.68 15.96 -17.22
CA GLN A 296 24.10 15.42 -18.52
C GLN A 296 24.34 13.91 -18.39
N LYS A 297 23.66 13.10 -19.22
CA LYS A 297 23.77 11.64 -19.15
C LYS A 297 25.18 11.14 -19.48
N GLU A 298 25.75 10.34 -18.57
CA GLU A 298 26.98 9.58 -18.78
C GLU A 298 26.87 8.25 -18.01
N THR A 299 26.49 7.19 -18.72
CA THR A 299 26.07 5.91 -18.18
C THR A 299 27.26 5.15 -17.61
N GLY A 300 27.25 4.87 -16.30
CA GLY A 300 28.33 4.14 -15.63
C GLY A 300 29.58 4.99 -15.35
N LYS A 301 29.44 6.32 -15.33
CA LYS A 301 30.49 7.27 -14.94
C LYS A 301 31.02 7.00 -13.52
N GLY A 302 30.12 6.64 -12.61
CA GLY A 302 30.35 6.66 -11.17
C GLY A 302 30.48 8.09 -10.63
N VAL A 303 30.45 8.24 -9.30
CA VAL A 303 30.62 9.54 -8.64
C VAL A 303 32.07 9.99 -8.76
N GLN A 304 32.34 11.18 -9.33
CA GLN A 304 33.71 11.64 -9.61
C GLN A 304 34.07 12.95 -8.90
N ASN A 305 33.11 13.87 -8.76
CA ASN A 305 33.36 15.23 -8.28
C ASN A 305 32.87 15.45 -6.85
N GLU A 306 33.53 16.33 -6.11
CA GLU A 306 33.14 16.73 -4.75
C GLU A 306 31.69 17.25 -4.68
N TRP A 307 31.24 18.02 -5.69
CA TRP A 307 29.85 18.48 -5.80
C TRP A 307 28.82 17.35 -5.99
N GLU A 308 29.22 16.24 -6.61
CA GLU A 308 28.35 15.06 -6.79
C GLU A 308 28.25 14.29 -5.45
N GLN A 309 29.36 14.22 -4.69
CA GLN A 309 29.39 13.66 -3.34
C GLN A 309 28.61 14.52 -2.32
N LEU A 310 28.68 15.84 -2.42
CA LEU A 310 27.86 16.78 -1.63
C LEU A 310 26.38 16.63 -1.99
N PHE A 311 26.03 16.57 -3.28
CA PHE A 311 24.65 16.38 -3.70
C PHE A 311 24.03 15.06 -3.19
N MET A 312 24.81 14.00 -3.03
CA MET A 312 24.32 12.76 -2.40
C MET A 312 23.97 12.93 -0.92
N GLN A 313 24.56 13.88 -0.20
CA GLN A 313 24.45 14.03 1.25
C GLN A 313 23.33 15.00 1.68
N SER A 314 22.66 14.66 2.77
CA SER A 314 21.74 15.53 3.50
C SER A 314 22.37 15.86 4.86
N VAL A 315 22.38 17.13 5.26
CA VAL A 315 22.91 17.61 6.55
C VAL A 315 21.78 18.16 7.42
N SER A 316 21.93 18.01 8.74
CA SER A 316 21.05 18.67 9.71
C SER A 316 21.64 20.03 10.06
N ILE A 317 20.88 21.11 9.85
CA ILE A 317 21.25 22.47 10.19
C ILE A 317 20.47 22.88 11.45
N GLU A 318 21.19 23.31 12.48
CA GLU A 318 20.61 23.90 13.70
C GLU A 318 20.63 25.43 13.58
N SER A 319 19.49 26.08 13.80
CA SER A 319 19.40 27.53 13.81
C SER A 319 18.19 28.03 14.62
N GLY A 320 18.39 29.10 15.40
CA GLY A 320 17.33 29.67 16.26
C GLY A 320 16.89 28.81 17.45
N GLY A 321 17.41 27.59 17.60
CA GLY A 321 16.93 26.58 18.57
C GLY A 321 16.09 25.47 17.92
N GLU A 322 15.87 25.53 16.61
CA GLU A 322 15.20 24.52 15.81
C GLU A 322 16.20 23.84 14.86
N SER A 323 15.85 22.66 14.33
CA SER A 323 16.67 21.96 13.35
C SER A 323 15.87 21.51 12.13
N PHE A 324 16.51 21.62 10.96
CA PHE A 324 15.95 21.20 9.67
C PHE A 324 17.00 20.45 8.85
N ILE A 325 16.56 19.78 7.78
CA ILE A 325 17.42 18.99 6.91
C ILE A 325 17.53 19.68 5.55
N GLU A 326 18.74 19.88 5.07
CA GLU A 326 19.04 20.47 3.75
C GLU A 326 20.13 19.64 3.04
N ASN A 327 20.15 19.65 1.72
CA ASN A 327 21.22 19.02 0.94
C ASN A 327 22.58 19.71 1.20
N ALA A 328 23.66 18.93 1.32
CA ALA A 328 24.97 19.49 1.63
C ALA A 328 25.46 20.50 0.57
N LEU A 329 25.10 20.33 -0.70
CA LEU A 329 25.44 21.26 -1.78
C LEU A 329 24.69 22.60 -1.67
N PHE A 330 23.44 22.59 -1.16
CA PHE A 330 22.69 23.81 -0.91
C PHE A 330 23.14 24.50 0.39
N ALA A 331 23.55 23.73 1.40
CA ALA A 331 24.10 24.23 2.66
C ALA A 331 25.42 25.02 2.50
N GLU A 332 26.19 24.81 1.42
CA GLU A 332 27.35 25.67 1.07
C GLU A 332 26.93 27.10 0.64
N GLY A 333 25.63 27.38 0.48
CA GLY A 333 25.06 28.71 0.24
C GLY A 333 25.21 29.25 -1.19
N ASN A 334 26.24 28.81 -1.93
CA ASN A 334 26.53 29.27 -3.29
C ASN A 334 25.58 28.68 -4.38
N HIS A 335 24.49 28.03 -3.99
CA HIS A 335 23.60 27.28 -4.89
C HIS A 335 22.15 27.76 -4.91
N THR A 336 21.89 29.01 -4.48
CA THR A 336 20.53 29.56 -4.40
C THR A 336 20.38 30.78 -5.32
N ILE A 337 19.20 30.95 -5.90
CA ILE A 337 18.82 32.15 -6.66
C ILE A 337 17.97 33.01 -5.72
N SER A 338 18.60 33.73 -4.79
CA SER A 338 17.92 34.53 -3.76
C SER A 338 18.67 35.82 -3.44
N THR A 339 17.95 36.83 -2.95
CA THR A 339 18.54 38.07 -2.41
C THR A 339 18.45 38.15 -0.90
N ALA A 340 17.51 37.43 -0.29
CA ALA A 340 17.31 37.38 1.16
C ALA A 340 16.88 35.98 1.63
N TYR A 341 17.29 35.64 2.85
CA TYR A 341 17.08 34.36 3.52
C TYR A 341 16.41 34.60 4.88
N SER A 342 15.42 33.77 5.22
CA SER A 342 14.82 33.71 6.55
C SER A 342 14.51 32.26 6.94
N ILE A 343 14.13 32.05 8.20
CA ILE A 343 13.58 30.78 8.68
C ILE A 343 12.09 30.99 8.92
N GLY A 344 11.29 30.06 8.43
CA GLY A 344 9.85 30.00 8.66
C GLY A 344 9.40 28.54 8.64
N THR A 345 8.19 28.27 8.15
CA THR A 345 7.64 26.91 8.10
C THR A 345 7.42 26.41 6.68
N ASP A 346 7.64 25.12 6.45
CA ASP A 346 7.21 24.42 5.24
C ASP A 346 5.68 24.27 5.15
N ALA A 347 5.19 23.69 4.06
CA ALA A 347 3.77 23.42 3.83
C ALA A 347 3.15 22.37 4.80
N TYR A 348 3.94 21.81 5.72
CA TYR A 348 3.52 20.89 6.77
C TYR A 348 3.72 21.48 8.18
N GLY A 349 4.09 22.76 8.29
CA GLY A 349 4.29 23.46 9.57
C GLY A 349 5.64 23.22 10.26
N LYS A 350 6.63 22.62 9.57
CA LYS A 350 7.96 22.34 10.13
C LYS A 350 8.94 23.48 9.83
N PRO A 351 9.92 23.76 10.72
CA PRO A 351 10.99 24.72 10.45
C PRO A 351 11.71 24.46 9.13
N ALA A 352 11.83 25.48 8.30
CA ALA A 352 12.44 25.40 6.97
C ALA A 352 13.06 26.75 6.53
N PRO A 353 14.11 26.72 5.69
CA PRO A 353 14.69 27.91 5.09
C PRO A 353 13.77 28.46 4.00
N ILE A 354 13.48 29.76 4.07
CA ILE A 354 12.68 30.50 3.10
C ILE A 354 13.61 31.45 2.33
N TYR A 355 13.70 31.23 1.02
CA TYR A 355 14.52 31.99 0.09
C TYR A 355 13.64 32.97 -0.67
N THR A 356 13.99 34.25 -0.65
CA THR A 356 13.20 35.33 -1.30
C THR A 356 14.06 36.18 -2.22
N HIS A 357 13.42 36.85 -3.18
CA HIS A 357 14.10 37.61 -4.23
C HIS A 357 13.42 38.96 -4.49
N GLU A 358 14.03 40.05 -4.02
CA GLU A 358 13.49 41.41 -4.08
C GLU A 358 13.24 41.91 -5.51
N GLY A 359 14.02 41.42 -6.49
CA GLY A 359 13.87 41.78 -7.90
C GLY A 359 12.62 41.23 -8.61
N GLY A 360 11.78 40.43 -7.92
CA GLY A 360 10.62 39.77 -8.53
C GLY A 360 10.97 38.83 -9.68
N ILE A 361 9.96 38.41 -10.47
CA ILE A 361 10.14 37.41 -11.54
C ILE A 361 11.18 37.85 -12.60
N GLU A 362 11.26 39.14 -12.93
CA GLU A 362 12.27 39.68 -13.86
C GLU A 362 13.69 39.65 -13.29
N GLY A 363 13.84 39.79 -11.97
CA GLY A 363 15.12 39.61 -11.28
C GLY A 363 15.53 38.13 -11.26
N ILE A 364 14.62 37.27 -10.82
CA ILE A 364 14.85 35.82 -10.72
C ILE A 364 15.21 35.25 -12.10
N ALA A 365 14.50 35.64 -13.16
CA ALA A 365 14.77 35.21 -14.53
C ALA A 365 16.20 35.57 -14.96
N ARG A 366 16.62 36.83 -14.77
CA ARG A 366 17.97 37.31 -15.15
C ARG A 366 19.07 36.57 -14.41
N ASP A 367 18.92 36.41 -13.10
CA ASP A 367 19.96 35.87 -12.25
C ASP A 367 20.05 34.33 -12.43
N LEU A 368 18.92 33.68 -12.74
CA LEU A 368 18.82 32.28 -13.17
C LEU A 368 19.49 32.06 -14.55
N GLU A 369 19.19 32.88 -15.56
CA GLU A 369 19.82 32.81 -16.90
C GLU A 369 21.35 32.93 -16.81
N ALA A 370 21.83 33.95 -16.09
CA ALA A 370 23.25 34.20 -15.89
C ALA A 370 23.94 33.03 -15.17
N ARG A 371 23.30 32.46 -14.15
CA ARG A 371 23.85 31.33 -13.40
C ARG A 371 23.88 30.04 -14.21
N ILE A 372 22.80 29.68 -14.91
CA ILE A 372 22.77 28.50 -15.79
C ILE A 372 23.81 28.66 -16.90
N SER A 373 23.95 29.85 -17.50
CA SER A 373 24.97 30.12 -18.53
C SER A 373 26.40 29.86 -18.01
N ALA A 374 26.71 30.32 -16.80
CA ALA A 374 28.01 30.09 -16.16
C ALA A 374 28.24 28.62 -15.82
N ASP A 375 27.22 27.95 -15.28
CA ASP A 375 27.25 26.53 -14.92
C ASP A 375 27.44 25.62 -16.16
N MET A 376 26.71 25.90 -17.25
CA MET A 376 26.86 25.24 -18.55
C MET A 376 28.26 25.46 -19.11
N ALA A 377 28.76 26.70 -19.13
CA ALA A 377 30.10 27.02 -19.63
C ALA A 377 31.23 26.34 -18.83
N ALA A 378 31.00 26.05 -17.55
CA ALA A 378 31.97 25.39 -16.68
C ALA A 378 31.92 23.86 -16.71
N ARG A 379 30.74 23.24 -16.85
CA ARG A 379 30.54 21.79 -16.60
C ARG A 379 29.87 20.98 -17.70
N PHE A 380 29.30 21.60 -18.74
CA PHE A 380 28.68 20.85 -19.85
C PHE A 380 29.71 20.32 -20.85
N ASP A 381 29.72 19.00 -21.08
CA ASP A 381 30.66 18.37 -22.00
C ASP A 381 30.08 18.26 -23.42
N GLN A 382 30.44 19.24 -24.25
CA GLN A 382 30.08 19.27 -25.68
C GLN A 382 30.62 18.07 -26.48
N LYS A 383 31.65 17.36 -26.02
CA LYS A 383 32.19 16.19 -26.74
C LYS A 383 31.27 15.00 -26.58
N ILE A 384 30.83 14.72 -25.35
CA ILE A 384 29.92 13.60 -25.04
C ILE A 384 28.53 13.88 -25.64
N TYR A 385 28.05 15.13 -25.56
CA TYR A 385 26.83 15.53 -26.27
C TYR A 385 26.92 15.27 -27.79
N ARG A 386 28.10 15.44 -28.40
CA ARG A 386 28.30 15.22 -29.84
C ARG A 386 28.62 13.77 -30.23
N SER A 387 29.23 12.96 -29.37
CA SER A 387 29.48 11.53 -29.68
C SER A 387 28.18 10.74 -29.75
N GLY A 388 27.27 10.93 -28.79
CA GLY A 388 25.96 10.26 -28.77
C GLY A 388 25.05 10.62 -29.96
N LEU A 389 25.30 11.75 -30.65
CA LEU A 389 24.62 12.08 -31.92
C LEU A 389 25.09 11.23 -33.10
N SER A 390 26.29 10.66 -33.04
CA SER A 390 26.87 9.84 -34.12
C SER A 390 26.35 8.41 -34.03
N GLU A 391 26.39 7.81 -32.84
CA GLU A 391 25.91 6.44 -32.59
C GLU A 391 24.40 6.32 -32.89
N ALA A 392 23.61 7.34 -32.55
CA ALA A 392 22.20 7.42 -32.90
C ALA A 392 21.94 7.44 -34.43
N VAL A 393 22.86 8.00 -35.23
CA VAL A 393 22.73 8.03 -36.70
C VAL A 393 23.08 6.68 -37.32
N GLU A 394 24.11 5.99 -36.82
CA GLU A 394 24.45 4.64 -37.27
C GLU A 394 23.32 3.64 -36.91
N SER A 395 22.66 3.83 -35.77
CA SER A 395 21.48 3.05 -35.38
C SER A 395 20.27 3.26 -36.29
N GLU A 396 19.95 4.49 -36.71
CA GLU A 396 18.80 4.75 -37.58
C GLU A 396 19.08 4.37 -39.05
N ALA A 397 20.32 4.57 -39.54
CA ALA A 397 20.74 4.21 -40.89
C ALA A 397 20.56 2.70 -41.21
N ALA A 398 20.60 1.83 -40.20
CA ALA A 398 20.42 0.39 -40.35
C ALA A 398 18.97 -0.05 -40.68
N THR A 399 17.99 0.86 -40.63
CA THR A 399 16.56 0.52 -40.77
C THR A 399 15.88 1.05 -42.04
N LEU A 400 16.58 1.86 -42.85
CA LEU A 400 16.05 2.40 -44.11
C LEU A 400 16.49 1.55 -45.31
N ALA A 401 15.56 0.78 -45.87
CA ALA A 401 15.76 0.11 -47.14
C ALA A 401 15.91 1.13 -48.29
N PRO A 402 16.80 0.88 -49.28
CA PRO A 402 17.13 1.86 -50.31
C PRO A 402 15.95 2.17 -51.26
N GLU A 403 15.88 3.42 -51.70
CA GLU A 403 14.83 3.89 -52.63
C GLU A 403 14.88 3.14 -53.98
N GLY A 404 13.71 2.70 -54.46
CA GLY A 404 13.60 2.03 -55.77
C GLY A 404 12.38 1.15 -55.98
N VAL A 405 11.62 0.79 -54.93
CA VAL A 405 10.42 -0.06 -55.02
C VAL A 405 9.15 0.77 -54.75
N PRO A 406 8.14 0.75 -55.64
CA PRO A 406 6.95 1.59 -55.50
C PRO A 406 6.01 1.06 -54.41
N VAL A 407 5.91 1.79 -53.29
CA VAL A 407 4.94 1.52 -52.21
C VAL A 407 3.54 1.95 -52.66
N LEU A 408 2.76 1.00 -53.20
CA LEU A 408 1.35 1.22 -53.49
C LEU A 408 0.52 1.22 -52.18
N THR A 409 -0.01 2.39 -51.84
CA THR A 409 -0.83 2.62 -50.63
C THR A 409 -2.15 1.85 -50.66
N LEU A 410 -2.21 0.68 -50.02
CA LEU A 410 -3.39 -0.18 -50.01
C LEU A 410 -4.40 0.21 -48.90
N HIS A 411 -4.79 1.49 -48.88
CA HIS A 411 -5.67 2.09 -47.87
C HIS A 411 -7.17 2.05 -48.26
N ARG A 412 -7.60 0.99 -48.97
CA ARG A 412 -8.99 0.83 -49.45
C ARG A 412 -9.38 -0.65 -49.70
N GLN A 413 -9.55 -1.43 -48.64
CA GLN A 413 -10.37 -2.66 -48.66
C GLN A 413 -10.66 -3.17 -47.23
N TYR A 414 -11.59 -2.49 -46.53
CA TYR A 414 -12.12 -2.94 -45.24
C TYR A 414 -13.66 -2.90 -45.23
N GLU A 415 -14.27 -3.83 -45.95
CA GLU A 415 -15.68 -4.24 -45.77
C GLU A 415 -15.80 -5.76 -45.91
N THR A 416 -16.74 -6.36 -45.18
CA THR A 416 -17.08 -7.82 -45.11
C THR A 416 -16.06 -8.73 -44.36
N PRO A 417 -16.52 -9.87 -43.78
CA PRO A 417 -16.07 -10.27 -42.43
C PRO A 417 -15.12 -11.49 -42.34
N VAL A 418 -14.57 -11.64 -41.13
CA VAL A 418 -13.60 -12.66 -40.69
C VAL A 418 -14.20 -14.07 -40.57
N PRO A 419 -13.53 -15.11 -41.11
CA PRO A 419 -13.58 -16.48 -40.62
C PRO A 419 -12.44 -16.72 -39.60
N THR A 420 -12.73 -17.42 -38.50
CA THR A 420 -11.74 -17.73 -37.45
C THR A 420 -10.71 -18.77 -37.88
N ASN A 421 -9.43 -18.39 -37.90
CA ASN A 421 -8.33 -19.05 -37.15
C ASN A 421 -6.97 -18.45 -37.53
N SER A 422 -6.25 -17.91 -36.53
CA SER A 422 -4.85 -17.48 -36.68
C SER A 422 -4.11 -17.62 -35.35
N GLN A 423 -3.12 -18.52 -35.28
CA GLN A 423 -1.99 -18.34 -34.37
C GLN A 423 -0.98 -17.40 -35.05
N PRO A 424 -0.36 -16.46 -34.34
CA PRO A 424 0.76 -15.69 -34.88
C PRO A 424 2.08 -16.49 -34.84
N ASP A 425 3.07 -16.01 -35.59
CA ASP A 425 4.51 -16.21 -35.40
C ASP A 425 5.07 -17.65 -35.44
N MET A 426 5.21 -18.20 -36.67
CA MET A 426 6.21 -19.22 -36.99
C MET A 426 6.95 -18.87 -38.30
N GLU A 427 8.25 -19.18 -38.38
CA GLU A 427 9.08 -18.86 -39.55
C GLU A 427 8.82 -19.84 -40.72
N PRO A 428 8.72 -19.37 -41.99
CA PRO A 428 8.54 -20.26 -43.14
C PRO A 428 9.75 -21.19 -43.38
N PRO A 429 9.52 -22.45 -43.79
CA PRO A 429 10.57 -23.44 -43.99
C PRO A 429 11.51 -23.09 -45.15
N ARG A 430 12.73 -23.63 -45.10
CA ARG A 430 13.81 -23.33 -46.05
C ARG A 430 14.33 -24.62 -46.69
N GLU A 431 14.68 -24.57 -47.97
CA GLU A 431 15.36 -25.69 -48.64
C GLU A 431 16.88 -25.62 -48.42
N MET A 432 17.48 -26.73 -47.99
CA MET A 432 18.93 -26.89 -47.90
C MET A 432 19.34 -28.24 -48.47
N ASN A 433 20.28 -28.24 -49.43
CA ASN A 433 20.81 -29.44 -50.10
C ASN A 433 19.75 -30.40 -50.68
N GLY A 434 18.59 -29.89 -51.09
CA GLY A 434 17.51 -30.69 -51.68
C GLY A 434 16.59 -31.38 -50.67
N GLN A 435 16.64 -30.98 -49.38
CA GLN A 435 15.62 -31.32 -48.39
C GLN A 435 15.02 -30.06 -47.78
N THR A 436 13.71 -30.10 -47.50
CA THR A 436 12.99 -29.04 -46.79
C THR A 436 13.28 -29.16 -45.30
N VAL A 437 13.68 -28.05 -44.67
CA VAL A 437 13.96 -27.97 -43.23
C VAL A 437 12.95 -27.02 -42.59
N TYR A 438 12.34 -27.49 -41.51
CA TYR A 438 11.40 -26.72 -40.68
C TYR A 438 12.09 -26.28 -39.39
N PHE A 439 11.60 -25.20 -38.81
CA PHE A 439 12.07 -24.66 -37.54
C PHE A 439 10.97 -24.75 -36.48
N ASP A 440 11.35 -25.03 -35.23
CA ASP A 440 10.44 -24.99 -34.08
C ASP A 440 10.33 -23.56 -33.49
N GLU A 441 9.57 -23.40 -32.39
CA GLU A 441 9.41 -22.09 -31.71
C GLU A 441 10.73 -21.55 -31.11
N GLU A 442 11.76 -22.40 -30.95
CA GLU A 442 13.10 -22.02 -30.50
C GLU A 442 14.13 -21.89 -31.66
N HIS A 443 13.66 -21.99 -32.91
CA HIS A 443 14.44 -21.89 -34.15
C HIS A 443 15.45 -23.03 -34.38
N HIS A 444 15.24 -24.22 -33.82
CA HIS A 444 16.04 -25.40 -34.12
C HIS A 444 15.56 -26.10 -35.41
N PRO A 445 16.48 -26.59 -36.28
CA PRO A 445 16.11 -27.29 -37.51
C PRO A 445 15.67 -28.74 -37.23
N VAL A 446 14.40 -29.06 -37.52
CA VAL A 446 13.78 -30.38 -37.30
C VAL A 446 13.55 -31.09 -38.64
N THR A 447 13.75 -32.41 -38.71
CA THR A 447 13.51 -33.19 -39.93
C THR A 447 12.09 -33.76 -40.00
N ASP A 448 11.55 -33.93 -41.21
CA ASP A 448 10.20 -34.52 -41.44
C ASP A 448 10.00 -35.88 -40.74
N ARG A 449 11.08 -36.62 -40.49
CA ARG A 449 11.04 -37.95 -39.89
C ARG A 449 10.79 -37.92 -38.38
N GLU A 450 11.22 -36.87 -37.70
CA GLU A 450 11.01 -36.67 -36.26
C GLU A 450 9.60 -36.15 -36.02
N ARG A 451 9.12 -35.24 -36.88
CA ARG A 451 7.74 -34.73 -36.86
C ARG A 451 6.69 -35.83 -37.06
N GLN A 452 7.00 -36.86 -37.85
CA GLN A 452 6.12 -38.03 -38.02
C GLN A 452 6.02 -38.89 -36.75
N ALA A 453 7.09 -39.01 -35.96
CA ALA A 453 7.10 -39.81 -34.73
C ALA A 453 6.23 -39.20 -33.61
N GLU A 454 6.14 -37.87 -33.50
CA GLU A 454 5.26 -37.22 -32.51
C GLU A 454 3.77 -37.29 -32.88
N VAL A 455 3.45 -37.33 -34.17
CA VAL A 455 2.05 -37.39 -34.66
C VAL A 455 1.42 -38.78 -34.51
N GLU A 456 2.21 -39.86 -34.48
CA GLU A 456 1.70 -41.23 -34.33
C GLU A 456 1.32 -41.63 -32.89
N ALA A 457 1.55 -40.79 -31.88
CA ALA A 457 1.18 -41.05 -30.47
C ALA A 457 -0.35 -40.93 -30.17
N SER A 458 -1.21 -40.93 -31.21
CA SER A 458 -2.66 -40.82 -31.11
C SER A 458 -3.33 -42.16 -30.77
N LEU A 459 -3.34 -42.52 -29.48
CA LEU A 459 -4.06 -43.67 -28.96
C LEU A 459 -5.59 -43.47 -29.05
N PHE A 460 -6.24 -43.92 -30.14
CA PHE A 460 -7.55 -44.62 -30.15
C PHE A 460 -7.96 -45.02 -31.58
N ALA A 461 -8.47 -46.24 -31.78
CA ALA A 461 -8.90 -46.74 -33.09
C ALA A 461 -10.33 -46.25 -33.48
N PRO A 462 -10.59 -45.82 -34.72
CA PRO A 462 -11.87 -45.20 -35.11
C PRO A 462 -13.12 -46.08 -34.95
N GLU A 463 -12.98 -47.41 -35.11
CA GLU A 463 -14.10 -48.34 -35.20
C GLU A 463 -14.88 -48.44 -33.87
N ALA A 464 -14.15 -48.47 -32.74
CA ALA A 464 -14.71 -48.57 -31.39
C ALA A 464 -15.62 -47.38 -31.02
N TYR A 465 -15.36 -46.19 -31.58
CA TYR A 465 -16.20 -45.01 -31.34
C TYR A 465 -17.59 -45.17 -31.99
N THR A 466 -17.67 -45.83 -33.15
CA THR A 466 -18.95 -46.05 -33.85
C THR A 466 -19.85 -47.05 -33.12
N ASP A 467 -19.29 -48.09 -32.51
CA ASP A 467 -20.06 -49.04 -31.70
C ASP A 467 -20.43 -48.47 -30.32
N TRP A 468 -19.56 -47.67 -29.69
CA TRP A 468 -19.92 -46.92 -28.49
C TRP A 468 -21.11 -45.97 -28.75
N GLN A 469 -21.13 -45.25 -29.87
CA GLN A 469 -22.27 -44.41 -30.25
C GLN A 469 -23.55 -45.23 -30.51
N ARG A 470 -23.47 -46.42 -31.12
CA ARG A 470 -24.62 -47.33 -31.30
C ARG A 470 -25.16 -47.82 -29.95
N ASP A 471 -24.29 -48.15 -29.02
CA ASP A 471 -24.64 -48.65 -27.69
C ASP A 471 -25.26 -47.55 -26.82
N VAL A 472 -24.71 -46.34 -26.82
CA VAL A 472 -25.31 -45.17 -26.17
C VAL A 472 -26.68 -44.83 -26.81
N ALA A 473 -26.81 -44.93 -28.13
CA ALA A 473 -28.08 -44.76 -28.84
C ALA A 473 -29.09 -45.93 -28.69
N ARG A 474 -28.67 -47.05 -28.09
CA ARG A 474 -29.55 -48.14 -27.63
C ARG A 474 -30.02 -47.87 -26.19
N VAL A 475 -29.09 -47.64 -25.27
CA VAL A 475 -29.38 -47.37 -23.85
C VAL A 475 -30.27 -46.13 -23.68
N ASN A 476 -30.00 -45.04 -24.42
CA ASN A 476 -30.86 -43.84 -24.36
C ASN A 476 -32.29 -44.08 -24.91
N ARG A 477 -32.50 -45.12 -25.73
CA ARG A 477 -33.84 -45.56 -26.17
C ARG A 477 -34.54 -46.38 -25.08
N GLU A 478 -33.84 -47.32 -24.47
CA GLU A 478 -34.36 -48.12 -23.35
C GLU A 478 -34.72 -47.26 -22.12
N ILE A 479 -34.03 -46.13 -21.93
CA ILE A 479 -34.34 -45.11 -20.92
C ILE A 479 -35.57 -44.27 -21.33
N ALA A 480 -35.78 -44.01 -22.62
CA ALA A 480 -36.91 -43.19 -23.10
C ALA A 480 -38.27 -43.94 -23.10
N GLU A 481 -38.27 -45.27 -23.27
CA GLU A 481 -39.51 -46.06 -23.50
C GLU A 481 -40.22 -46.58 -22.23
N LYS A 482 -39.97 -46.01 -21.04
CA LYS A 482 -40.67 -46.38 -19.78
C LYS A 482 -41.51 -45.23 -19.19
N PRO A 483 -42.85 -45.21 -19.41
CA PRO A 483 -43.71 -44.09 -19.02
C PRO A 483 -44.18 -44.13 -17.56
N GLN A 484 -44.34 -42.95 -16.94
CA GLN A 484 -44.91 -42.80 -15.59
C GLN A 484 -46.45 -42.80 -15.56
N ARG A 485 -47.06 -43.70 -14.77
CA ARG A 485 -48.43 -43.65 -14.22
C ARG A 485 -48.53 -44.53 -12.96
N ARG A 486 -49.40 -44.32 -11.96
CA ARG A 486 -50.03 -43.09 -11.38
C ARG A 486 -50.80 -43.48 -10.09
N GLY A 487 -50.51 -42.87 -8.94
CA GLY A 487 -51.32 -42.94 -7.69
C GLY A 487 -51.24 -44.25 -6.86
N ARG A 488 -51.85 -44.37 -5.66
CA ARG A 488 -52.45 -43.37 -4.73
C ARG A 488 -52.85 -44.06 -3.40
N SER A 489 -52.59 -43.44 -2.23
CA SER A 489 -53.18 -43.76 -0.88
C SER A 489 -52.92 -45.19 -0.31
N ALA A 490 -53.11 -45.53 0.98
CA ALA A 490 -53.67 -44.81 2.15
C ALA A 490 -52.85 -45.07 3.47
N ALA A 491 -53.46 -44.89 4.66
CA ALA A 491 -52.77 -44.82 5.97
C ALA A 491 -53.08 -45.96 6.98
N GLY A 492 -52.26 -46.06 8.04
CA GLY A 492 -52.41 -46.95 9.21
C GLY A 492 -51.55 -48.24 9.16
N SER A 493 -51.03 -48.82 10.26
CA SER A 493 -50.99 -48.40 11.67
C SER A 493 -49.87 -49.11 12.49
N THR A 494 -49.51 -48.51 13.64
CA THR A 494 -48.64 -48.95 14.78
C THR A 494 -48.89 -50.36 15.39
N PRO A 495 -48.10 -50.89 16.39
CA PRO A 495 -46.71 -50.63 16.87
C PRO A 495 -45.87 -51.89 17.32
N ARG A 496 -44.75 -51.67 18.05
CA ARG A 496 -43.95 -52.59 18.94
C ARG A 496 -42.98 -53.59 18.24
N ARG A 497 -41.81 -54.03 18.76
CA ARG A 497 -41.07 -54.01 20.07
C ARG A 497 -40.99 -55.40 20.78
N THR A 498 -39.79 -55.78 21.24
CA THR A 498 -39.37 -56.97 22.07
C THR A 498 -39.14 -58.32 21.37
N ALA A 499 -38.34 -59.31 21.88
CA ALA A 499 -37.11 -59.34 22.72
C ALA A 499 -36.64 -60.81 23.02
N ARG A 500 -35.48 -60.99 23.70
CA ARG A 500 -34.99 -62.19 24.49
C ARG A 500 -34.48 -63.40 23.68
N ARG A 501 -33.65 -64.34 24.22
CA ARG A 501 -33.03 -64.64 25.57
C ARG A 501 -31.70 -65.44 25.33
N THR A 502 -30.74 -65.72 26.24
CA THR A 502 -30.50 -65.53 27.70
C THR A 502 -29.04 -65.01 27.90
N GLY A 503 -28.15 -65.23 28.90
CA GLY A 503 -28.01 -66.01 30.17
C GLY A 503 -27.31 -67.38 30.01
N LYS A 504 -26.40 -67.87 30.88
CA LYS A 504 -25.91 -67.47 32.23
C LYS A 504 -24.39 -67.07 32.18
N ALA A 505 -23.49 -67.06 33.19
CA ALA A 505 -23.47 -67.45 34.62
C ALA A 505 -22.40 -66.68 35.46
N THR A 506 -22.44 -66.82 36.79
CA THR A 506 -21.51 -66.31 37.86
C THR A 506 -21.63 -67.23 39.11
N PRO A 507 -20.75 -67.17 40.17
CA PRO A 507 -20.80 -66.14 41.26
C PRO A 507 -19.39 -65.72 41.84
N SER A 508 -19.19 -64.49 42.36
CA SER A 508 -19.18 -63.99 43.79
C SER A 508 -17.90 -64.33 44.62
N ASP A 509 -17.50 -63.62 45.69
CA ASP A 509 -18.22 -62.67 46.59
C ASP A 509 -17.32 -61.54 47.22
N LYS A 510 -17.82 -60.81 48.23
CA LYS A 510 -17.24 -59.63 48.93
C LYS A 510 -16.20 -60.00 50.04
N HIS A 511 -15.56 -59.14 50.87
CA HIS A 511 -15.81 -57.75 51.34
C HIS A 511 -14.58 -57.12 52.08
N GLN A 512 -14.58 -55.78 52.26
CA GLN A 512 -13.93 -54.97 53.34
C GLN A 512 -12.39 -54.69 53.33
N LEU A 513 -11.98 -53.69 54.15
CA LEU A 513 -10.65 -53.04 54.25
C LEU A 513 -10.26 -52.83 55.73
N SER A 514 -8.96 -52.93 56.07
CA SER A 514 -8.31 -52.30 57.25
C SER A 514 -6.78 -52.39 57.10
N PHE A 515 -6.05 -51.32 56.78
CA PHE A 515 -5.51 -50.30 57.70
C PHE A 515 -4.37 -50.74 58.67
N LEU A 516 -3.78 -51.94 58.54
CA LEU A 516 -2.66 -52.33 59.43
C LEU A 516 -1.52 -53.18 58.82
N ASP A 517 -1.38 -53.26 57.50
CA ASP A 517 -0.17 -53.82 56.85
C ASP A 517 0.86 -52.70 56.61
N LEU A 518 1.24 -52.06 57.72
CA LEU A 518 2.18 -50.95 57.82
C LEU A 518 3.56 -51.52 58.18
N LEU A 519 4.63 -51.04 57.51
CA LEU A 519 6.03 -51.47 57.68
C LEU A 519 6.28 -52.92 57.19
N SER A 520 7.13 -53.13 56.19
CA SER A 520 8.59 -53.06 56.42
C SER A 520 9.39 -53.09 55.11
N GLU A 521 10.60 -52.54 55.17
CA GLU A 521 11.55 -52.46 54.05
C GLU A 521 12.41 -53.74 53.94
N SER A 522 12.80 -54.11 52.72
CA SER A 522 14.10 -54.75 52.46
C SER A 522 14.43 -54.74 50.96
N GLU A 523 15.62 -54.26 50.61
CA GLU A 523 16.15 -54.33 49.24
C GLU A 523 16.75 -55.71 48.94
N ALA A 524 16.77 -56.08 47.65
CA ALA A 524 17.46 -57.28 47.17
C ALA A 524 18.09 -57.06 45.77
N PRO A 525 19.42 -57.17 45.63
CA PRO A 525 20.13 -57.21 44.35
C PRO A 525 20.39 -58.69 43.91
N PRO A 526 20.72 -58.98 42.64
CA PRO A 526 19.68 -59.22 41.64
C PRO A 526 19.83 -60.57 40.90
N SER A 527 18.85 -60.90 40.07
CA SER A 527 18.95 -61.99 39.07
C SER A 527 18.47 -61.53 37.70
N ALA A 528 19.01 -62.13 36.64
CA ALA A 528 18.85 -61.70 35.25
C ALA A 528 18.61 -62.91 34.33
N PRO A 529 18.24 -62.71 33.04
CA PRO A 529 17.42 -61.64 32.48
C PRO A 529 16.15 -62.20 31.80
N GLY A 530 15.01 -61.51 31.96
CA GLY A 530 13.82 -61.75 31.14
C GLY A 530 13.94 -61.11 29.74
N PRO A 531 13.12 -61.52 28.75
CA PRO A 531 13.17 -60.96 27.41
C PRO A 531 12.82 -59.46 27.39
N GLU A 532 13.44 -58.70 26.49
CA GLU A 532 13.20 -57.27 26.34
C GLU A 532 11.75 -56.97 25.90
N VAL A 533 10.88 -56.69 26.87
CA VAL A 533 9.62 -56.00 26.61
C VAL A 533 9.96 -54.58 26.18
N ARG A 534 10.03 -54.36 24.85
CA ARG A 534 9.97 -53.01 24.27
C ARG A 534 8.76 -52.31 24.84
N ARG A 535 8.98 -51.33 25.73
CA ARG A 535 7.90 -50.56 26.35
C ARG A 535 7.14 -49.84 25.24
N THR A 536 5.93 -50.30 24.94
CA THR A 536 5.01 -49.62 24.03
C THR A 536 4.69 -48.24 24.60
N PHE A 537 5.11 -47.20 23.89
CA PHE A 537 4.83 -45.82 24.28
C PHE A 537 3.33 -45.58 24.13
N ASP A 538 2.65 -45.23 25.22
CA ASP A 538 1.22 -44.94 25.19
C ASP A 538 0.98 -43.52 24.69
N VAL A 539 0.52 -43.43 23.44
CA VAL A 539 0.17 -42.18 22.74
C VAL A 539 -1.29 -41.76 23.01
N SER A 540 -2.02 -42.47 23.87
CA SER A 540 -3.44 -42.22 24.09
C SER A 540 -3.69 -40.81 24.68
N PRO A 541 -4.61 -40.01 24.10
CA PRO A 541 -4.97 -38.71 24.66
C PRO A 541 -5.66 -38.90 26.01
N ARG A 542 -5.31 -38.05 26.97
CA ARG A 542 -5.75 -38.14 28.37
C ARG A 542 -5.97 -36.75 28.98
N PRO A 543 -6.81 -36.60 30.01
CA PRO A 543 -6.97 -35.31 30.67
C PRO A 543 -5.63 -34.81 31.23
N PHE A 544 -5.39 -33.52 31.06
CA PHE A 544 -4.34 -32.82 31.79
C PHE A 544 -4.76 -32.71 33.26
N LEU A 545 -3.85 -33.06 34.18
CA LEU A 545 -4.19 -33.24 35.61
C LEU A 545 -3.92 -31.99 36.47
N SER A 546 -3.22 -31.00 35.94
CA SER A 546 -3.03 -29.69 36.58
C SER A 546 -4.07 -28.70 36.06
N GLN A 547 -4.29 -27.61 36.77
CA GLN A 547 -4.85 -26.41 36.15
C GLN A 547 -3.81 -25.87 35.15
N PRO A 548 -4.21 -25.43 33.94
CA PRO A 548 -3.30 -24.77 33.01
C PRO A 548 -3.03 -23.34 33.47
N ASP A 549 -1.77 -22.95 33.49
CA ASP A 549 -1.33 -21.59 33.79
C ASP A 549 -1.70 -20.60 32.66
N SER A 550 -1.75 -19.30 33.00
CA SER A 550 -2.23 -18.18 32.17
C SER A 550 -1.60 -18.08 30.77
N HIS A 551 -0.33 -18.45 30.64
CA HIS A 551 0.44 -18.38 29.39
C HIS A 551 0.24 -19.58 28.46
N LEU A 552 -0.42 -20.66 28.90
CA LEU A 552 -0.59 -21.87 28.08
C LEU A 552 -1.72 -21.69 27.05
N ARG A 553 -1.45 -22.07 25.80
CA ARG A 553 -2.39 -22.00 24.68
C ARG A 553 -2.65 -23.39 24.10
N ASP A 554 -3.70 -23.54 23.29
CA ASP A 554 -3.91 -24.78 22.53
C ASP A 554 -2.70 -25.00 21.60
N GLY A 555 -2.09 -26.19 21.68
CA GLY A 555 -0.81 -26.51 21.07
C GLY A 555 0.43 -26.31 21.97
N SER A 556 0.28 -25.78 23.20
CA SER A 556 1.43 -25.62 24.11
C SER A 556 2.00 -26.97 24.58
N ILE A 557 3.32 -27.10 24.54
CA ILE A 557 4.06 -28.27 25.02
C ILE A 557 4.18 -28.23 26.54
N VAL A 558 3.88 -29.34 27.22
CA VAL A 558 4.01 -29.48 28.69
C VAL A 558 4.55 -30.87 29.07
N VAL A 559 4.94 -31.02 30.35
CA VAL A 559 5.46 -32.28 30.90
C VAL A 559 4.46 -32.85 31.91
N GLN A 560 3.88 -34.03 31.63
CA GLN A 560 2.93 -34.71 32.52
C GLN A 560 3.38 -36.15 32.77
N GLY A 561 3.54 -36.53 34.05
CA GLY A 561 4.00 -37.88 34.43
C GLY A 561 5.39 -38.24 33.90
N GLY A 562 6.25 -37.24 33.65
CA GLY A 562 7.58 -37.42 33.06
C GLY A 562 7.59 -37.61 31.54
N GLN A 563 6.43 -37.71 30.87
CA GLN A 563 6.30 -37.68 29.41
C GLN A 563 6.09 -36.24 28.92
N ILE A 564 6.47 -35.96 27.67
CA ILE A 564 6.15 -34.70 26.98
C ILE A 564 4.90 -34.91 26.13
N GLY A 565 4.08 -33.88 26.03
CA GLY A 565 2.93 -33.83 25.13
C GLY A 565 2.52 -32.39 24.84
N TYR A 566 1.54 -32.21 23.95
CA TYR A 566 0.91 -30.92 23.69
C TYR A 566 -0.51 -30.87 24.26
N LEU A 567 -0.96 -29.66 24.63
CA LEU A 567 -2.32 -29.40 25.14
C LEU A 567 -3.30 -29.05 24.02
N SER A 568 -4.58 -29.27 24.29
CA SER A 568 -5.70 -28.92 23.40
C SER A 568 -7.01 -28.78 24.18
N ASN A 569 -7.98 -28.07 23.62
CA ASN A 569 -9.31 -27.85 24.17
C ASN A 569 -9.30 -27.18 25.55
N LEU A 570 -8.36 -26.27 25.81
CA LEU A 570 -8.24 -25.56 27.10
C LEU A 570 -9.55 -24.93 27.56
N ASN A 571 -10.33 -24.37 26.62
CA ASN A 571 -11.60 -23.68 26.89
C ASN A 571 -12.78 -24.61 27.28
N LEU A 572 -12.62 -25.94 27.26
CA LEU A 572 -13.68 -26.89 27.64
C LEU A 572 -13.18 -28.02 28.55
N SER A 573 -12.08 -28.67 28.17
CA SER A 573 -11.51 -29.81 28.90
C SER A 573 -10.05 -30.03 28.47
N PRO A 574 -9.08 -29.45 29.20
CA PRO A 574 -7.64 -29.58 28.91
C PRO A 574 -7.21 -31.04 28.64
N THR A 575 -6.83 -31.32 27.39
CA THR A 575 -6.49 -32.67 26.93
C THR A 575 -5.04 -32.72 26.49
N PHE A 576 -4.26 -33.59 27.14
CA PHE A 576 -2.84 -33.84 26.89
C PHE A 576 -2.66 -34.97 25.87
N HIS A 577 -1.89 -34.68 24.82
CA HIS A 577 -1.52 -35.63 23.77
C HIS A 577 -0.03 -35.98 23.89
N PRO A 578 0.33 -37.21 24.33
CA PRO A 578 1.72 -37.62 24.47
C PRO A 578 2.46 -37.58 23.12
N MET A 579 3.68 -37.05 23.09
CA MET A 579 4.52 -37.03 21.89
C MET A 579 5.66 -38.06 21.99
N ASP A 580 5.69 -39.02 21.06
CA ASP A 580 6.84 -39.91 20.87
C ASP A 580 7.91 -39.18 20.04
N LEU A 581 9.06 -38.93 20.66
CA LEU A 581 10.19 -38.20 20.09
C LEU A 581 11.51 -38.81 20.56
N PRO A 582 12.61 -38.70 19.77
CA PRO A 582 13.93 -39.12 20.20
C PRO A 582 14.33 -38.50 21.55
N LEU A 583 14.94 -39.30 22.44
CA LEU A 583 15.29 -38.89 23.80
C LEU A 583 16.10 -37.58 23.88
N SER A 584 16.92 -37.28 22.87
CA SER A 584 17.68 -36.03 22.76
C SER A 584 16.80 -34.80 22.46
N ARG A 585 15.70 -34.95 21.72
CA ARG A 585 14.68 -33.90 21.53
C ARG A 585 13.82 -33.75 22.78
N ILE A 586 13.45 -34.85 23.43
CA ILE A 586 12.71 -34.84 24.70
C ILE A 586 13.53 -34.09 25.77
N ALA A 587 14.80 -34.43 25.97
CA ALA A 587 15.64 -33.77 26.97
C ALA A 587 15.76 -32.26 26.74
N ARG A 588 15.89 -31.82 25.47
CA ARG A 588 15.94 -30.40 25.11
C ARG A 588 14.59 -29.69 25.35
N LEU A 589 13.47 -30.32 24.99
CA LEU A 589 12.14 -29.76 25.22
C LEU A 589 11.80 -29.64 26.72
N LYS A 590 12.27 -30.54 27.61
CA LYS A 590 12.08 -30.37 29.06
C LYS A 590 12.80 -29.13 29.59
N ALA A 591 14.08 -28.99 29.28
CA ALA A 591 14.87 -27.83 29.71
C ALA A 591 14.35 -26.51 29.11
N TYR A 592 13.80 -26.55 27.90
CA TYR A 592 13.07 -25.42 27.31
C TYR A 592 11.80 -25.06 28.10
N VAL A 593 10.95 -26.03 28.44
CA VAL A 593 9.74 -25.78 29.25
C VAL A 593 10.13 -25.21 30.61
N GLU A 594 11.17 -25.74 31.28
CA GLU A 594 11.68 -25.21 32.54
C GLU A 594 12.10 -23.72 32.45
N ILE A 595 12.70 -23.28 31.33
CA ILE A 595 13.00 -21.86 31.07
C ILE A 595 11.70 -21.06 30.90
N ARG A 596 10.76 -21.54 30.08
CA ARG A 596 9.47 -20.87 29.82
C ARG A 596 8.67 -20.66 31.11
N GLU A 597 8.56 -21.67 31.96
CA GLU A 597 7.84 -21.57 33.24
C GLU A 597 8.53 -20.60 34.22
N SER A 598 9.87 -20.50 34.18
CA SER A 598 10.59 -19.50 34.99
C SER A 598 10.46 -18.08 34.43
N TYR A 599 10.40 -17.93 33.11
CA TYR A 599 10.19 -16.64 32.43
C TYR A 599 8.81 -16.06 32.74
N HIS A 600 7.73 -16.81 32.50
CA HIS A 600 6.38 -16.29 32.75
C HIS A 600 6.14 -16.01 34.24
N ARG A 601 6.69 -16.83 35.14
CA ARG A 601 6.62 -16.55 36.58
C ARG A 601 7.31 -15.24 36.96
N LEU A 602 8.53 -15.00 36.46
CA LEU A 602 9.25 -13.76 36.71
C LEU A 602 8.48 -12.57 36.13
N TYR A 603 8.04 -12.67 34.87
CA TYR A 603 7.30 -11.61 34.19
C TYR A 603 5.97 -11.30 34.90
N ASP A 604 5.15 -12.31 35.20
CA ASP A 604 3.87 -12.13 35.86
C ASP A 604 4.04 -11.63 37.30
N TYR A 605 5.10 -12.04 38.03
CA TYR A 605 5.38 -11.48 39.35
C TYR A 605 5.75 -10.00 39.26
N GLU A 606 6.68 -9.63 38.39
CA GLU A 606 7.15 -8.24 38.24
C GLU A 606 6.07 -7.32 37.65
N ALA A 607 5.23 -7.83 36.75
CA ALA A 607 4.12 -7.08 36.15
C ALA A 607 2.94 -6.87 37.12
N ASN A 608 2.60 -7.84 37.97
CA ASN A 608 1.48 -7.70 38.92
C ASN A 608 1.86 -7.01 40.24
N ASN A 609 3.11 -7.12 40.69
CA ASN A 609 3.53 -6.57 42.00
C ASN A 609 4.39 -5.29 41.88
N HIS A 610 4.92 -4.97 40.69
CA HIS A 610 5.86 -3.86 40.46
C HIS A 610 7.09 -3.89 41.41
N LEU A 611 7.51 -5.09 41.78
CA LEU A 611 8.67 -5.39 42.63
C LEU A 611 9.58 -6.37 41.89
N ALA A 612 10.89 -6.13 41.96
CA ALA A 612 11.88 -6.97 41.29
C ALA A 612 12.07 -8.30 42.05
N ASP A 613 12.07 -9.44 41.33
CA ASP A 613 12.43 -10.74 41.90
C ASP A 613 13.87 -11.13 41.47
N PRO A 614 14.87 -11.02 42.36
CA PRO A 614 16.23 -11.46 42.07
C PRO A 614 16.39 -12.99 42.10
N GLU A 615 15.59 -13.73 42.88
CA GLU A 615 15.76 -15.17 43.06
C GLU A 615 15.27 -15.95 41.83
N GLU A 616 14.10 -15.60 41.29
CA GLU A 616 13.60 -16.16 40.04
C GLU A 616 14.40 -15.67 38.81
N ARG A 617 14.98 -14.45 38.85
CA ARG A 617 15.91 -13.97 37.82
C ARG A 617 17.25 -14.71 37.82
N GLU A 618 17.83 -15.00 38.98
CA GLU A 618 19.01 -15.86 39.09
C GLU A 618 18.71 -17.30 38.64
N LYS A 619 17.50 -17.79 38.92
CA LYS A 619 17.04 -19.13 38.49
C LYS A 619 16.86 -19.19 36.97
N LEU A 620 16.23 -18.19 36.36
CA LEU A 620 16.08 -18.06 34.90
C LEU A 620 17.45 -17.98 34.20
N ASN A 621 18.39 -17.18 34.73
CA ASN A 621 19.78 -17.13 34.24
C ASN A 621 20.46 -18.51 34.26
N ARG A 622 20.41 -19.21 35.40
CA ARG A 622 21.01 -20.55 35.55
C ARG A 622 20.42 -21.56 34.57
N LEU A 623 19.10 -21.59 34.41
CA LEU A 623 18.41 -22.49 33.48
C LEU A 623 18.81 -22.22 32.02
N TYR A 624 18.86 -20.95 31.61
CA TYR A 624 19.32 -20.55 30.28
C TYR A 624 20.81 -20.90 30.05
N ASP A 625 21.71 -20.55 30.96
CA ASP A 625 23.14 -20.81 30.78
C ASP A 625 23.46 -22.32 30.78
N ASP A 626 22.71 -23.13 31.52
CA ASP A 626 22.77 -24.59 31.46
C ASP A 626 22.16 -25.16 30.17
N PHE A 627 21.18 -24.50 29.54
CA PHE A 627 20.68 -24.88 28.22
C PHE A 627 21.71 -24.58 27.13
N VAL A 628 22.24 -23.35 27.10
CA VAL A 628 23.24 -22.92 26.10
C VAL A 628 24.50 -23.79 26.19
N ARG A 629 24.97 -24.15 27.39
CA ARG A 629 26.12 -25.05 27.59
C ARG A 629 25.89 -26.47 27.07
N ARG A 630 24.64 -26.94 26.95
CA ARG A 630 24.28 -28.31 26.52
C ARG A 630 23.83 -28.41 25.06
N TRP A 631 23.19 -27.38 24.51
CA TRP A 631 22.59 -27.40 23.17
C TRP A 631 22.83 -26.13 22.32
N GLY A 632 23.58 -25.15 22.83
CA GLY A 632 23.78 -23.85 22.19
C GLY A 632 22.56 -22.93 22.29
N HIS A 633 22.69 -21.76 21.68
CA HIS A 633 21.69 -20.69 21.68
C HIS A 633 20.30 -21.10 21.16
N LEU A 634 19.25 -20.49 21.72
CA LEU A 634 17.84 -20.75 21.39
C LEU A 634 17.55 -20.47 19.91
N ASN A 635 18.09 -19.37 19.37
CA ASN A 635 17.94 -18.95 17.98
C ASN A 635 18.82 -19.71 16.96
N LEU A 636 19.64 -20.69 17.40
CA LEU A 636 20.24 -21.62 16.44
C LEU A 636 19.13 -22.39 15.73
N LYS A 637 19.22 -22.53 14.40
CA LYS A 637 18.20 -23.16 13.57
C LYS A 637 17.69 -24.51 14.11
N ALA A 638 18.61 -25.38 14.55
CA ALA A 638 18.27 -26.70 15.10
C ALA A 638 17.61 -26.69 16.50
N ASN A 639 17.55 -25.53 17.16
CA ASN A 639 16.81 -25.28 18.40
C ASN A 639 15.50 -24.53 18.08
N ALA A 640 15.56 -23.45 17.31
CA ALA A 640 14.39 -22.69 16.87
C ALA A 640 13.35 -23.57 16.14
N ASP A 641 13.78 -24.49 15.28
CA ASP A 641 12.88 -25.43 14.59
C ASP A 641 12.25 -26.49 15.51
N LEU A 642 12.79 -26.70 16.72
CA LEU A 642 12.22 -27.55 17.77
C LEU A 642 11.31 -26.75 18.72
N LEU A 643 11.70 -25.52 19.07
CA LEU A 643 10.91 -24.61 19.91
C LEU A 643 9.60 -24.22 19.22
N LYS A 644 9.60 -23.98 17.90
CA LYS A 644 8.38 -23.71 17.10
C LYS A 644 7.36 -24.85 17.05
N MET A 645 7.63 -26.00 17.69
CA MET A 645 6.60 -27.02 17.95
C MET A 645 5.68 -26.64 19.13
N ASP A 646 6.06 -25.65 19.94
CA ASP A 646 5.29 -25.10 21.05
C ASP A 646 4.53 -23.84 20.61
N ALA A 647 3.27 -23.69 21.02
CA ALA A 647 2.43 -22.54 20.65
C ALA A 647 2.99 -21.19 21.15
N THR A 648 3.70 -21.17 22.27
CA THR A 648 4.44 -20.00 22.82
C THR A 648 5.94 -20.03 22.46
N GLY A 649 6.39 -21.01 21.69
CA GLY A 649 7.81 -21.21 21.38
C GLY A 649 8.45 -20.16 20.47
N ALA A 650 7.65 -19.33 19.80
CA ALA A 650 8.16 -18.15 19.09
C ALA A 650 8.49 -16.99 20.05
N GLU A 651 7.75 -16.84 21.15
CA GLU A 651 7.91 -15.76 22.12
C GLU A 651 9.21 -15.94 22.92
N MET A 652 9.54 -17.19 23.28
CA MET A 652 10.77 -17.51 24.00
C MET A 652 12.05 -17.31 23.17
N LEU A 653 11.96 -17.12 21.84
CA LEU A 653 13.12 -16.77 21.01
C LEU A 653 13.57 -15.31 21.21
N PHE A 654 12.73 -14.43 21.78
CA PHE A 654 13.11 -13.05 22.09
C PHE A 654 14.01 -12.92 23.34
N LEU A 655 14.27 -14.01 24.06
CA LEU A 655 15.28 -14.08 25.13
C LEU A 655 16.72 -13.89 24.61
N GLU A 656 16.94 -13.97 23.30
CA GLU A 656 18.22 -13.71 22.64
C GLU A 656 18.07 -12.66 21.53
N ARG A 657 18.91 -11.62 21.58
CA ARG A 657 19.08 -10.63 20.51
C ARG A 657 20.25 -11.01 19.61
N SER A 658 20.23 -10.58 18.35
CA SER A 658 21.28 -10.86 17.37
C SER A 658 21.95 -9.58 16.89
N GLU A 659 23.19 -9.34 17.31
CA GLU A 659 24.00 -8.19 16.90
C GLU A 659 25.29 -8.67 16.23
N GLY A 660 25.59 -8.17 15.02
CA GLY A 660 26.80 -8.55 14.28
C GLY A 660 26.96 -10.05 14.01
N GLY A 661 25.88 -10.83 14.06
CA GLY A 661 25.90 -12.29 13.95
C GLY A 661 26.27 -13.04 15.24
N ARG A 662 26.23 -12.37 16.40
CA ARG A 662 26.37 -12.98 17.73
C ARG A 662 25.07 -12.89 18.51
N TYR A 663 24.79 -13.89 19.34
CA TYR A 663 23.61 -13.91 20.21
C TYR A 663 23.95 -13.31 21.59
N ILE A 664 23.10 -12.41 22.07
CA ILE A 664 23.23 -11.68 23.34
C ILE A 664 21.96 -11.92 24.17
N LYS A 665 22.08 -12.06 25.50
CA LYS A 665 20.92 -12.17 26.42
C LYS A 665 20.02 -10.93 26.32
N ALA A 666 18.70 -11.10 26.45
CA ALA A 666 17.76 -10.00 26.59
C ALA A 666 17.80 -9.35 27.99
N ASP A 667 17.31 -8.10 28.09
CA ASP A 667 17.45 -7.25 29.29
C ASP A 667 16.82 -7.84 30.57
N ILE A 668 15.79 -8.69 30.43
CA ILE A 668 15.11 -9.35 31.56
C ILE A 668 16.05 -10.20 32.43
N PHE A 669 17.16 -10.68 31.86
CA PHE A 669 18.19 -11.42 32.61
C PHE A 669 19.00 -10.53 33.57
N ASP A 670 18.94 -9.20 33.44
CA ASP A 670 19.71 -8.23 34.21
C ASP A 670 18.81 -7.39 35.13
N HIS A 671 17.72 -6.82 34.61
CA HIS A 671 16.80 -5.94 35.35
C HIS A 671 15.31 -6.19 35.00
N PRO A 672 14.35 -5.60 35.73
CA PRO A 672 12.93 -5.70 35.40
C PRO A 672 12.60 -5.03 34.06
N THR A 673 11.89 -5.76 33.20
CA THR A 673 11.39 -5.24 31.91
C THR A 673 9.89 -4.95 31.93
N ALA A 674 9.20 -5.26 33.02
CA ALA A 674 7.76 -5.05 33.18
C ALA A 674 7.39 -3.66 33.73
N PHE A 675 8.33 -2.96 34.37
CA PHE A 675 8.15 -1.62 34.93
C PHE A 675 9.50 -0.88 35.02
N ALA A 676 9.48 0.45 35.05
CA ALA A 676 10.68 1.26 35.21
C ALA A 676 11.10 1.38 36.69
N LEU A 677 12.38 1.12 36.99
CA LEU A 677 12.97 1.26 38.33
C LEU A 677 13.35 2.71 38.72
N THR A 678 13.28 3.66 37.78
CA THR A 678 13.74 5.04 38.03
C THR A 678 12.78 5.79 38.93
N GLU A 679 13.15 5.97 40.20
CA GLU A 679 12.46 6.87 41.12
C GLU A 679 12.56 8.32 40.62
N SER A 680 11.49 8.78 39.98
CA SER A 680 11.36 10.15 39.48
C SER A 680 10.98 11.06 40.64
N VAL A 681 11.98 11.78 41.17
CA VAL A 681 11.73 12.88 42.11
C VAL A 681 11.05 14.01 41.33
N ALA A 682 9.78 14.26 41.63
CA ALA A 682 9.02 15.37 41.05
C ALA A 682 9.15 16.63 41.91
N ALA A 683 9.41 17.78 41.28
CA ALA A 683 9.36 19.09 41.92
C ALA A 683 7.96 19.74 41.83
N ASP A 684 7.21 19.43 40.75
CA ASP A 684 5.92 20.06 40.43
C ASP A 684 4.78 19.02 40.29
N PRO A 685 3.51 19.37 40.56
CA PRO A 685 2.33 18.50 40.32
C PRO A 685 2.23 17.97 38.88
N SER A 686 2.71 18.72 37.89
CA SER A 686 2.77 18.26 36.49
C SER A 686 3.85 17.20 36.25
N GLU A 687 4.98 17.28 36.95
CA GLU A 687 6.03 16.27 36.89
C GLU A 687 5.61 15.00 37.64
N ALA A 688 4.92 15.14 38.78
CA ALA A 688 4.30 14.03 39.49
C ALA A 688 3.23 13.31 38.65
N LEU A 689 2.43 14.04 37.87
CA LEU A 689 1.49 13.47 36.90
C LEU A 689 2.23 12.66 35.82
N CYS A 690 3.31 13.20 35.25
CA CYS A 690 4.15 12.47 34.30
C CYS A 690 4.80 11.22 34.93
N ALA A 691 5.27 11.29 36.18
CA ALA A 691 5.80 10.15 36.91
C ALA A 691 4.74 9.05 37.13
N SER A 692 3.51 9.44 37.51
CA SER A 692 2.38 8.49 37.64
C SER A 692 2.07 7.80 36.31
N LEU A 693 1.97 8.56 35.22
CA LEU A 693 1.66 8.01 33.90
C LEU A 693 2.79 7.10 33.38
N ASN A 694 4.06 7.44 33.62
CA ASN A 694 5.21 6.62 33.25
C ASN A 694 5.32 5.33 34.09
N LYS A 695 4.79 5.30 35.32
CA LYS A 695 4.88 4.16 36.23
C LYS A 695 3.67 3.22 36.19
N PHE A 696 2.46 3.76 36.06
CA PHE A 696 1.20 3.02 36.16
C PHE A 696 0.31 3.12 34.90
N GLY A 697 0.54 4.09 34.01
CA GLY A 697 -0.36 4.37 32.88
C GLY A 697 -1.70 5.03 33.26
N THR A 698 -1.85 5.38 34.54
CA THR A 698 -3.04 5.99 35.18
C THR A 698 -2.64 7.17 36.06
N VAL A 699 -3.64 7.92 36.55
CA VAL A 699 -3.45 9.08 37.43
C VAL A 699 -3.68 8.67 38.88
N GLU A 700 -2.62 8.20 39.53
CA GLU A 700 -2.66 7.68 40.90
C GLU A 700 -2.37 8.78 41.92
N LEU A 701 -3.42 9.46 42.40
CA LEU A 701 -3.30 10.53 43.40
C LEU A 701 -2.46 10.14 44.64
N PRO A 702 -2.60 8.94 45.24
CA PRO A 702 -1.79 8.55 46.39
C PRO A 702 -0.29 8.45 46.07
N TYR A 703 0.08 8.11 44.83
CA TYR A 703 1.48 8.11 44.39
C TYR A 703 1.97 9.53 44.15
N MET A 704 1.17 10.39 43.53
CA MET A 704 1.51 11.80 43.30
C MET A 704 1.71 12.56 44.62
N ALA A 705 0.86 12.31 45.61
CA ALA A 705 1.04 12.83 46.99
C ALA A 705 2.31 12.26 47.66
N SER A 706 2.68 11.00 47.39
CA SER A 706 3.93 10.41 47.91
C SER A 706 5.21 11.04 47.32
N LEU A 707 5.12 11.65 46.14
CA LEU A 707 6.22 12.42 45.52
C LEU A 707 6.26 13.88 46.01
N LEU A 708 5.12 14.45 46.41
CA LEU A 708 4.96 15.84 46.82
C LEU A 708 4.45 15.95 48.27
N PRO A 709 5.26 15.58 49.29
CA PRO A 709 4.83 15.52 50.69
C PRO A 709 4.48 16.87 51.32
N ASP A 710 4.76 17.99 50.64
CA ASP A 710 4.43 19.36 51.06
C ASP A 710 3.09 19.88 50.48
N MET A 711 2.32 19.07 49.75
CA MET A 711 1.02 19.44 49.14
C MET A 711 -0.09 18.43 49.47
N GLU A 712 -1.32 18.92 49.71
CA GLU A 712 -2.49 18.04 49.84
C GLU A 712 -3.10 17.68 48.48
N GLU A 713 -3.83 16.56 48.40
CA GLU A 713 -4.45 16.06 47.15
C GLU A 713 -5.38 17.09 46.49
N SER A 714 -6.05 17.94 47.27
CA SER A 714 -6.88 19.03 46.74
C SER A 714 -6.08 20.10 45.99
N ASP A 715 -4.87 20.41 46.46
CA ASP A 715 -4.00 21.40 45.84
C ASP A 715 -3.35 20.83 44.57
N ILE A 716 -3.03 19.53 44.58
CA ILE A 716 -2.57 18.79 43.40
C ILE A 716 -3.67 18.75 42.32
N LEU A 717 -4.92 18.49 42.69
CA LEU A 717 -6.07 18.52 41.77
C LEU A 717 -6.30 19.93 41.20
N ALA A 718 -6.25 20.98 42.04
CA ALA A 718 -6.39 22.36 41.59
C ALA A 718 -5.25 22.81 40.65
N ALA A 719 -4.01 22.39 40.92
CA ALA A 719 -2.86 22.66 40.06
C ALA A 719 -2.91 21.92 38.69
N LEU A 720 -3.82 20.96 38.54
CA LEU A 720 -4.01 20.14 37.34
C LEU A 720 -5.40 20.32 36.70
N GLU A 721 -6.16 21.35 37.11
CA GLU A 721 -7.47 21.67 36.54
C GLU A 721 -7.38 21.82 35.00
N GLY A 722 -8.29 21.15 34.29
CA GLY A 722 -8.30 21.11 32.82
C GLY A 722 -7.27 20.18 32.16
N ARG A 723 -6.30 19.62 32.91
CA ARG A 723 -5.37 18.58 32.43
C ARG A 723 -5.84 17.16 32.78
N ILE A 724 -6.56 17.01 33.88
CA ILE A 724 -7.17 15.75 34.31
C ILE A 724 -8.67 15.94 34.57
N PHE A 725 -9.45 14.89 34.35
CA PHE A 725 -10.89 14.85 34.53
C PHE A 725 -11.30 13.56 35.24
N PHE A 726 -12.27 13.63 36.14
CA PHE A 726 -12.80 12.47 36.84
C PHE A 726 -13.77 11.69 35.94
N ASN A 727 -13.55 10.39 35.77
CA ASN A 727 -14.45 9.50 35.04
C ASN A 727 -15.31 8.67 36.02
N PRO A 728 -16.59 9.04 36.26
CA PRO A 728 -17.47 8.35 37.20
C PRO A 728 -17.90 6.94 36.75
N LEU A 729 -17.54 6.52 35.53
CA LEU A 729 -17.75 5.14 35.04
C LEU A 729 -16.56 4.22 35.34
N ALA A 730 -15.40 4.79 35.69
CA ALA A 730 -14.17 4.07 36.04
C ALA A 730 -13.73 4.32 37.49
N ASP A 731 -14.37 5.26 38.20
CA ASP A 731 -14.05 5.72 39.57
C ASP A 731 -12.60 6.22 39.71
N ALA A 732 -12.06 6.82 38.64
CA ALA A 732 -10.66 7.21 38.51
C ALA A 732 -10.50 8.52 37.71
N TYR A 733 -9.33 9.14 37.83
CA TYR A 733 -8.94 10.31 37.04
C TYR A 733 -8.27 9.90 35.71
N GLU A 734 -8.66 10.53 34.62
CA GLU A 734 -8.07 10.37 33.29
C GLU A 734 -7.50 11.71 32.79
N ILE A 735 -6.42 11.65 32.01
CA ILE A 735 -5.87 12.83 31.31
C ILE A 735 -6.85 13.36 30.26
N ALA A 736 -6.83 14.67 30.02
CA ALA A 736 -7.68 15.35 29.03
C ALA A 736 -7.67 14.65 27.67
N ASP A 737 -6.50 14.30 27.14
CA ASP A 737 -6.35 13.68 25.82
C ASP A 737 -7.05 12.31 25.70
N ARG A 738 -7.15 11.56 26.80
CA ARG A 738 -7.82 10.25 26.88
C ARG A 738 -9.31 10.40 27.18
N PHE A 739 -9.65 11.35 28.05
CA PHE A 739 -11.02 11.61 28.47
C PHE A 739 -11.85 12.26 27.35
N ILE A 740 -11.27 13.21 26.61
CA ILE A 740 -11.93 13.99 25.56
C ILE A 740 -11.87 13.31 24.17
N SER A 741 -11.07 12.25 23.99
CA SER A 741 -11.04 11.49 22.72
C SER A 741 -12.13 10.42 22.61
N GLY A 742 -12.44 10.00 21.37
CA GLY A 742 -13.45 8.98 21.08
C GLY A 742 -14.87 9.54 20.93
N ASN A 743 -15.88 8.75 21.30
CA ASN A 743 -17.29 9.15 21.19
C ASN A 743 -17.69 10.10 22.34
N VAL A 744 -17.33 11.38 22.21
CA VAL A 744 -17.60 12.45 23.18
C VAL A 744 -19.08 12.56 23.53
N ILE A 745 -19.97 12.37 22.55
CA ILE A 745 -21.43 12.48 22.73
C ILE A 745 -21.94 11.36 23.64
N GLU A 746 -21.61 10.10 23.35
CA GLU A 746 -22.00 8.97 24.21
C GLU A 746 -21.36 9.04 25.61
N LYS A 747 -20.08 9.48 25.70
CA LYS A 747 -19.43 9.75 26.99
C LYS A 747 -20.23 10.79 27.78
N ALA A 748 -20.62 11.89 27.15
CA ALA A 748 -21.41 12.95 27.79
C ALA A 748 -22.80 12.47 28.21
N GLU A 749 -23.54 11.76 27.34
CA GLU A 749 -24.86 11.18 27.66
C GLU A 749 -24.80 10.21 28.84
N ARG A 750 -23.77 9.34 28.91
CA ARG A 750 -23.60 8.37 30.00
C ARG A 750 -23.24 9.04 31.33
N ILE A 751 -22.49 10.14 31.30
CA ILE A 751 -22.12 10.90 32.50
C ILE A 751 -23.28 11.81 32.97
N ASP A 752 -24.02 12.42 32.05
CA ASP A 752 -25.26 13.16 32.33
C ASP A 752 -26.31 12.24 32.97
N ALA A 753 -26.47 11.01 32.45
CA ALA A 753 -27.31 9.98 33.06
C ALA A 753 -26.85 9.58 34.47
N TRP A 754 -25.55 9.37 34.69
CA TRP A 754 -25.01 9.05 36.02
C TRP A 754 -25.19 10.20 37.03
N LEU A 755 -25.12 11.45 36.57
CA LEU A 755 -25.36 12.66 37.37
C LEU A 755 -26.83 12.87 37.73
N LEU A 756 -27.80 12.30 36.98
CA LEU A 756 -29.20 12.26 37.40
C LEU A 756 -29.40 11.39 38.65
N ASP A 757 -28.64 10.29 38.76
CA ASP A 757 -28.65 9.41 39.94
C ASP A 757 -27.79 9.96 41.10
N HIS A 758 -26.76 10.76 40.80
CA HIS A 758 -25.83 11.35 41.78
C HIS A 758 -25.77 12.90 41.73
N PRO A 759 -26.88 13.62 42.02
CA PRO A 759 -26.95 15.07 41.96
C PRO A 759 -26.16 15.75 43.10
N GLY A 760 -24.88 16.01 42.86
CA GLY A 760 -23.99 16.71 43.78
C GLY A 760 -22.48 16.54 43.54
N HIS A 761 -22.07 15.68 42.60
CA HIS A 761 -20.65 15.37 42.37
C HIS A 761 -19.96 16.41 41.47
N GLU A 762 -19.39 17.47 42.08
CA GLU A 762 -18.85 18.64 41.37
C GLU A 762 -17.80 18.28 40.30
N ALA A 763 -16.84 17.40 40.61
CA ALA A 763 -15.82 16.95 39.66
C ALA A 763 -16.42 16.23 38.42
N ALA A 764 -17.54 15.50 38.58
CA ALA A 764 -18.21 14.86 37.45
C ALA A 764 -19.00 15.88 36.60
N ALA A 765 -19.53 16.94 37.22
CA ALA A 765 -20.15 18.05 36.51
C ALA A 765 -19.11 18.87 35.71
N GLN A 766 -17.90 19.07 36.23
CA GLN A 766 -16.76 19.64 35.50
C GLN A 766 -16.37 18.78 34.29
N SER A 767 -16.19 17.46 34.49
CA SER A 767 -15.94 16.50 33.41
C SER A 767 -17.01 16.55 32.30
N LEU A 768 -18.30 16.63 32.67
CA LEU A 768 -19.39 16.77 31.71
C LEU A 768 -19.36 18.12 30.96
N ALA A 769 -19.00 19.21 31.63
CA ALA A 769 -18.83 20.51 30.99
C ALA A 769 -17.70 20.49 29.96
N ALA A 770 -16.58 19.82 30.24
CA ALA A 770 -15.47 19.64 29.31
C ALA A 770 -15.88 18.84 28.06
N LEU A 771 -16.60 17.71 28.22
CA LEU A 771 -17.11 16.93 27.08
C LEU A 771 -18.13 17.72 26.25
N ARG A 772 -19.01 18.51 26.88
CA ARG A 772 -19.94 19.41 26.18
C ARG A 772 -19.21 20.52 25.41
N ALA A 773 -18.13 21.08 25.97
CA ALA A 773 -17.30 22.07 25.28
C ALA A 773 -16.50 21.47 24.10
N ALA A 774 -16.09 20.20 24.21
CA ALA A 774 -15.38 19.46 23.17
C ALA A 774 -16.30 18.74 22.15
N THR A 775 -17.61 18.94 22.23
CA THR A 775 -18.56 18.33 21.28
C THR A 775 -18.40 18.98 19.90
N PRO A 776 -18.04 18.23 18.84
CA PRO A 776 -17.81 18.80 17.52
C PRO A 776 -19.10 19.32 16.88
N THR A 777 -18.98 20.31 16.00
CA THR A 777 -20.12 20.83 15.22
C THR A 777 -20.76 19.72 14.38
N PRO A 778 -22.07 19.46 14.49
CA PRO A 778 -22.73 18.42 13.70
C PRO A 778 -22.57 18.64 12.20
N ILE A 779 -21.94 17.68 11.52
CA ILE A 779 -21.73 17.72 10.07
C ILE A 779 -23.01 17.24 9.37
N PRO A 780 -23.57 17.98 8.40
CA PRO A 780 -24.73 17.54 7.64
C PRO A 780 -24.44 16.23 6.88
N PHE A 781 -25.44 15.34 6.78
CA PHE A 781 -25.33 14.06 6.05
C PHE A 781 -24.93 14.23 4.57
N ALA A 782 -25.22 15.40 3.96
CA ALA A 782 -24.84 15.71 2.59
C ALA A 782 -23.36 16.10 2.41
N ASP A 783 -22.66 16.41 3.50
CA ASP A 783 -21.25 16.83 3.52
C ASP A 783 -20.32 15.71 4.06
N LEU A 784 -20.88 14.53 4.33
CA LEU A 784 -20.18 13.32 4.76
C LEU A 784 -20.04 12.34 3.60
N ASP A 785 -18.80 11.90 3.34
CA ASP A 785 -18.51 10.83 2.38
C ASP A 785 -18.49 9.47 3.12
N PHE A 786 -19.23 8.48 2.63
CA PHE A 786 -19.54 7.25 3.36
C PHE A 786 -18.99 6.00 2.66
N ASN A 787 -17.79 5.57 3.02
CA ASN A 787 -17.24 4.30 2.52
C ASN A 787 -17.94 3.09 3.13
N LEU A 788 -18.08 2.03 2.32
CA LEU A 788 -18.45 0.71 2.84
C LEU A 788 -17.27 0.09 3.60
N GLY A 789 -17.42 -0.04 4.92
CA GLY A 789 -16.40 -0.61 5.81
C GLY A 789 -15.91 0.33 6.92
N GLU A 790 -16.34 1.60 6.94
CA GLU A 790 -16.07 2.54 8.04
C GLU A 790 -16.42 1.94 9.42
N ARG A 791 -15.46 1.93 10.35
CA ARG A 791 -15.57 1.21 11.63
C ARG A 791 -16.52 1.89 12.63
N TRP A 792 -16.78 3.17 12.46
CA TRP A 792 -17.73 3.94 13.27
C TRP A 792 -19.19 3.73 12.84
N ILE A 793 -19.45 3.16 11.65
CA ILE A 793 -20.82 2.81 11.21
C ILE A 793 -21.27 1.53 11.94
N PRO A 794 -22.40 1.54 12.66
CA PRO A 794 -22.86 0.35 13.38
C PRO A 794 -23.14 -0.84 12.45
N ALA A 795 -22.66 -2.04 12.81
CA ALA A 795 -22.81 -3.25 12.00
C ALA A 795 -24.26 -3.60 11.61
N LYS A 796 -25.26 -3.14 12.40
CA LYS A 796 -26.70 -3.23 12.08
C LYS A 796 -27.10 -2.51 10.78
N VAL A 797 -26.38 -1.46 10.39
CA VAL A 797 -26.56 -0.74 9.12
C VAL A 797 -26.06 -1.61 7.96
N TYR A 798 -24.86 -2.19 8.09
CA TYR A 798 -24.32 -3.13 7.10
C TYR A 798 -25.17 -4.39 6.94
N ALA A 799 -25.80 -4.89 8.03
CA ALA A 799 -26.78 -5.98 7.96
C ALA A 799 -28.01 -5.60 7.11
N ARG A 800 -28.61 -4.43 7.35
CA ARG A 800 -29.74 -3.94 6.55
C ARG A 800 -29.38 -3.80 5.07
N PHE A 801 -28.21 -3.21 4.77
CA PHE A 801 -27.70 -3.09 3.40
C PHE A 801 -27.48 -4.46 2.75
N ALA A 802 -26.79 -5.39 3.42
CA ALA A 802 -26.51 -6.72 2.91
C ALA A 802 -27.80 -7.52 2.64
N SER A 803 -28.81 -7.37 3.50
CA SER A 803 -30.10 -8.03 3.31
C SER A 803 -30.88 -7.50 2.09
N ASP A 804 -30.82 -6.19 1.82
CA ASP A 804 -31.41 -5.58 0.63
C ASP A 804 -30.66 -5.98 -0.65
N LEU A 805 -29.32 -5.86 -0.64
CA LEU A 805 -28.41 -6.18 -1.75
C LEU A 805 -28.56 -7.63 -2.27
N PHE A 806 -28.74 -8.59 -1.36
CA PHE A 806 -28.83 -10.02 -1.70
C PHE A 806 -30.26 -10.59 -1.69
N GLY A 807 -31.26 -9.81 -1.26
CA GLY A 807 -32.65 -10.26 -1.17
C GLY A 807 -32.84 -11.48 -0.25
N THR A 808 -32.12 -11.52 0.88
CA THR A 808 -32.17 -12.59 1.89
C THR A 808 -31.63 -12.04 3.21
N ASP A 809 -31.93 -12.65 4.36
CA ASP A 809 -31.47 -12.10 5.64
C ASP A 809 -29.99 -12.40 5.90
N VAL A 810 -29.18 -11.36 6.12
CA VAL A 810 -27.73 -11.40 6.34
C VAL A 810 -27.36 -10.67 7.62
N GLY A 811 -26.94 -11.42 8.63
CA GLY A 811 -26.38 -10.88 9.86
C GLY A 811 -24.95 -10.39 9.64
N VAL A 812 -24.63 -9.21 10.18
CA VAL A 812 -23.28 -8.63 10.18
C VAL A 812 -22.91 -8.30 11.63
N SER A 813 -21.80 -8.87 12.09
CA SER A 813 -21.20 -8.60 13.40
C SER A 813 -19.77 -8.14 13.20
N TYR A 814 -19.32 -7.18 14.01
CA TYR A 814 -17.94 -6.70 14.05
C TYR A 814 -17.29 -7.14 15.37
N LEU A 815 -16.07 -7.67 15.30
CA LEU A 815 -15.24 -8.00 16.46
C LEU A 815 -14.11 -6.97 16.58
N PRO A 816 -14.18 -6.02 17.55
CA PRO A 816 -13.18 -4.97 17.70
C PRO A 816 -11.77 -5.50 17.91
N ASP A 817 -11.62 -6.53 18.76
CA ASP A 817 -10.34 -7.12 19.17
C ASP A 817 -9.53 -7.73 18.00
N MET A 818 -10.19 -8.00 16.86
CA MET A 818 -9.63 -8.66 15.68
C MET A 818 -9.78 -7.83 14.39
N ASP A 819 -10.36 -6.63 14.47
CA ASP A 819 -10.80 -5.82 13.31
C ASP A 819 -11.68 -6.60 12.30
N GLU A 820 -12.43 -7.62 12.74
CA GLU A 820 -13.02 -8.61 11.84
C GLU A 820 -14.54 -8.53 11.73
N TYR A 821 -15.05 -8.35 10.50
CA TYR A 821 -16.46 -8.54 10.18
C TYR A 821 -16.79 -10.03 9.93
N ILE A 822 -17.73 -10.54 10.73
CA ILE A 822 -18.36 -11.86 10.56
C ILE A 822 -19.71 -11.67 9.86
N LEU A 823 -19.94 -12.47 8.81
CA LEU A 823 -21.17 -12.50 8.02
C LEU A 823 -21.90 -13.84 8.23
N SER A 824 -23.15 -13.79 8.68
CA SER A 824 -24.04 -14.95 8.80
C SER A 824 -25.21 -14.83 7.81
N CYS A 825 -25.63 -15.95 7.22
CA CYS A 825 -26.69 -15.97 6.21
C CYS A 825 -27.31 -17.37 6.13
N ASP A 826 -28.53 -17.53 6.63
CA ASP A 826 -29.21 -18.82 6.72
C ASP A 826 -29.62 -19.40 5.35
N ARG A 827 -29.82 -18.54 4.33
CA ARG A 827 -30.35 -18.94 3.02
C ARG A 827 -29.65 -18.23 1.86
N LYS A 828 -28.52 -18.78 1.40
CA LYS A 828 -27.80 -18.26 0.22
C LYS A 828 -28.65 -18.34 -1.05
N ASN A 829 -28.95 -17.18 -1.64
CA ASN A 829 -29.77 -17.03 -2.84
C ASN A 829 -28.92 -17.01 -4.13
N GLN A 830 -29.55 -17.03 -5.32
CA GLN A 830 -28.87 -16.96 -6.62
C GLN A 830 -27.97 -15.70 -6.76
N ALA A 831 -28.37 -14.59 -6.15
CA ALA A 831 -27.56 -13.37 -6.10
C ALA A 831 -26.16 -13.59 -5.47
N ILE A 832 -26.10 -14.35 -4.37
CA ILE A 832 -24.85 -14.67 -3.65
C ILE A 832 -24.01 -15.70 -4.42
N TRP A 833 -24.66 -16.65 -5.11
CA TRP A 833 -23.96 -17.76 -5.79
C TRP A 833 -23.52 -17.50 -7.23
N HIS A 834 -24.13 -16.51 -7.90
CA HIS A 834 -23.95 -16.24 -9.34
C HIS A 834 -23.81 -14.75 -9.70
N THR A 835 -24.62 -13.84 -9.15
CA THR A 835 -24.60 -12.41 -9.55
C THR A 835 -23.36 -11.70 -8.99
N TYR A 836 -23.12 -11.86 -7.69
CA TYR A 836 -21.99 -11.30 -6.97
C TYR A 836 -20.98 -12.40 -6.63
N ALA A 837 -20.62 -13.24 -7.59
CA ALA A 837 -19.70 -14.36 -7.37
C ALA A 837 -18.62 -14.44 -8.44
N VAL A 838 -17.41 -14.83 -8.04
CA VAL A 838 -16.25 -14.99 -8.93
C VAL A 838 -15.66 -16.39 -8.79
N GLN A 839 -15.47 -17.06 -9.91
CA GLN A 839 -14.95 -18.43 -9.98
C GLN A 839 -13.43 -18.39 -10.19
N GLY A 840 -12.65 -18.62 -9.14
CA GLY A 840 -11.24 -18.98 -9.26
C GLY A 840 -11.06 -20.47 -9.59
N GLU A 841 -9.84 -20.86 -9.96
CA GLU A 841 -9.49 -22.25 -10.29
C GLU A 841 -9.69 -23.20 -9.10
N PHE A 842 -9.15 -22.83 -7.93
CA PHE A 842 -9.20 -23.68 -6.72
C PHE A 842 -10.46 -23.46 -5.85
N LYS A 843 -11.14 -22.31 -5.98
CA LYS A 843 -12.27 -21.93 -5.12
C LYS A 843 -13.17 -20.90 -5.81
N ARG A 844 -14.49 -20.97 -5.58
CA ARG A 844 -15.44 -19.88 -5.85
C ARG A 844 -15.51 -18.93 -4.65
N TYR A 845 -15.42 -17.64 -4.93
CA TYR A 845 -15.66 -16.56 -3.99
C TYR A 845 -17.12 -16.14 -4.19
N ASP A 846 -17.96 -16.35 -3.17
CA ASP A 846 -19.38 -15.99 -3.21
C ASP A 846 -19.61 -14.54 -2.74
N GLY A 847 -20.84 -14.04 -2.88
CA GLY A 847 -21.18 -12.65 -2.52
C GLY A 847 -20.89 -12.27 -1.08
N LEU A 848 -20.86 -13.25 -0.15
CA LEU A 848 -20.49 -12.99 1.24
C LEU A 848 -18.96 -12.87 1.39
N HIS A 849 -18.17 -13.68 0.67
CA HIS A 849 -16.73 -13.48 0.63
C HIS A 849 -16.37 -12.12 0.01
N LEU A 850 -17.03 -11.71 -1.07
CA LEU A 850 -16.79 -10.41 -1.70
C LEU A 850 -17.28 -9.24 -0.83
N LEU A 851 -18.45 -9.34 -0.19
CA LEU A 851 -18.90 -8.32 0.79
C LEU A 851 -17.93 -8.19 1.97
N LYS A 852 -17.37 -9.30 2.48
CA LYS A 852 -16.37 -9.24 3.56
C LYS A 852 -15.12 -8.47 3.10
N HIS A 853 -14.59 -8.80 1.93
CA HIS A 853 -13.47 -8.07 1.33
C HIS A 853 -13.80 -6.59 1.08
N ALA A 854 -15.05 -6.27 0.71
CA ALA A 854 -15.52 -4.89 0.59
C ALA A 854 -15.49 -4.14 1.93
N LEU A 855 -16.06 -4.70 3.00
CA LEU A 855 -16.02 -4.16 4.38
C LEU A 855 -14.58 -4.01 4.92
N HIS A 856 -13.67 -4.90 4.51
CA HIS A 856 -12.26 -4.85 4.90
C HIS A 856 -11.37 -3.95 4.03
N ASN A 857 -11.92 -3.32 2.99
CA ASN A 857 -11.17 -2.60 1.96
C ASN A 857 -9.98 -3.39 1.38
N THR A 858 -10.22 -4.67 1.06
CA THR A 858 -9.25 -5.58 0.45
C THR A 858 -9.83 -6.24 -0.80
N VAL A 859 -8.97 -6.90 -1.58
CA VAL A 859 -9.36 -7.77 -2.70
C VAL A 859 -8.87 -9.19 -2.37
N PRO A 860 -9.66 -10.26 -2.63
CA PRO A 860 -9.21 -11.63 -2.41
C PRO A 860 -7.94 -11.95 -3.21
N ASP A 861 -6.96 -12.60 -2.57
CA ASP A 861 -5.86 -13.21 -3.31
C ASP A 861 -6.37 -14.49 -4.01
N ILE A 862 -6.28 -14.49 -5.34
CA ILE A 862 -6.73 -15.60 -6.20
C ILE A 862 -5.53 -16.11 -6.97
N THR A 863 -5.23 -17.40 -6.81
CA THR A 863 -4.14 -18.07 -7.52
C THR A 863 -4.68 -19.08 -8.53
N LYS A 864 -3.88 -19.32 -9.57
CA LYS A 864 -4.04 -20.36 -10.57
C LYS A 864 -2.81 -21.24 -10.63
N SER A 865 -2.93 -22.45 -11.17
CA SER A 865 -1.77 -23.27 -11.49
C SER A 865 -1.05 -22.74 -12.72
N LYS A 866 0.27 -22.93 -12.76
CA LYS A 866 1.08 -22.80 -13.98
C LYS A 866 2.18 -23.85 -13.96
N GLU A 867 2.28 -24.65 -15.01
CA GLU A 867 3.46 -25.49 -15.26
C GLU A 867 4.64 -24.61 -15.69
N ILE A 868 5.81 -24.88 -15.11
CA ILE A 868 7.10 -24.33 -15.51
C ILE A 868 8.09 -25.50 -15.58
N THR A 869 8.73 -25.67 -16.72
CA THR A 869 9.85 -26.61 -16.89
C THR A 869 11.10 -26.01 -16.25
N ASP A 870 11.81 -26.76 -15.40
CA ASP A 870 13.11 -26.31 -14.89
C ASP A 870 14.17 -26.41 -16.02
N PRO A 871 14.82 -25.28 -16.41
CA PRO A 871 15.77 -25.26 -17.51
C PRO A 871 17.10 -26.00 -17.24
N LYS A 872 17.27 -26.62 -16.06
CA LYS A 872 18.44 -27.45 -15.72
C LYS A 872 18.14 -28.95 -15.59
N THR A 873 16.89 -29.35 -15.37
CA THR A 873 16.51 -30.78 -15.23
C THR A 873 15.50 -31.26 -16.24
N GLY A 874 14.79 -30.37 -16.93
CA GLY A 874 13.70 -30.72 -17.86
C GLY A 874 12.42 -31.20 -17.17
N GLU A 875 12.38 -31.25 -15.83
CA GLU A 875 11.19 -31.65 -15.10
C GLU A 875 10.15 -30.52 -15.07
N LYS A 876 8.87 -30.89 -15.23
CA LYS A 876 7.75 -29.95 -15.17
C LYS A 876 7.29 -29.76 -13.72
N ALA A 877 7.48 -28.57 -13.18
CA ALA A 877 7.00 -28.17 -11.86
C ALA A 877 5.72 -27.33 -11.95
N THR A 878 4.63 -27.76 -11.32
CA THR A 878 3.40 -26.97 -11.21
C THR A 878 3.51 -25.99 -10.03
N ILE A 879 3.64 -24.69 -10.31
CA ILE A 879 3.63 -23.65 -9.28
C ILE A 879 2.27 -22.93 -9.22
N LYS A 880 1.97 -22.31 -8.07
CA LYS A 880 0.80 -21.42 -7.92
C LYS A 880 1.21 -19.97 -8.19
N VAL A 881 0.49 -19.31 -9.10
CA VAL A 881 0.76 -17.92 -9.51
C VAL A 881 -0.52 -17.10 -9.32
N ARG A 882 -0.41 -15.83 -8.92
CA ARG A 882 -1.58 -14.92 -8.83
C ARG A 882 -2.28 -14.77 -10.18
N ASP A 883 -3.60 -14.93 -10.19
CA ASP A 883 -4.42 -14.79 -11.39
C ASP A 883 -5.02 -13.38 -11.51
N GLY A 884 -4.21 -12.45 -12.03
CA GLY A 884 -4.59 -11.03 -12.15
C GLY A 884 -5.95 -10.79 -12.82
N ARG A 885 -6.37 -11.63 -13.78
CA ARG A 885 -7.69 -11.51 -14.44
C ARG A 885 -8.84 -11.76 -13.47
N THR A 886 -8.76 -12.83 -12.69
CA THR A 886 -9.83 -13.21 -11.75
C THR A 886 -9.81 -12.31 -10.51
N ILE A 887 -8.63 -11.82 -10.11
CA ILE A 887 -8.48 -10.74 -9.10
C ILE A 887 -9.19 -9.46 -9.58
N GLN A 888 -8.95 -8.99 -10.81
CA GLN A 888 -9.64 -7.83 -11.38
C GLN A 888 -11.17 -8.03 -11.44
N MET A 889 -11.65 -9.23 -11.79
CA MET A 889 -13.10 -9.52 -11.77
C MET A 889 -13.70 -9.50 -10.35
N ALA A 890 -12.93 -9.89 -9.33
CA ALA A 890 -13.37 -9.77 -7.93
C ALA A 890 -13.35 -8.32 -7.45
N ASP A 891 -12.36 -7.54 -7.85
CA ASP A 891 -12.22 -6.11 -7.58
C ASP A 891 -13.40 -5.30 -8.17
N THR A 892 -13.73 -5.48 -9.46
CA THR A 892 -14.93 -4.87 -10.07
C THR A 892 -16.21 -5.23 -9.30
N LYS A 893 -16.33 -6.48 -8.83
CA LYS A 893 -17.51 -6.92 -8.06
C LYS A 893 -17.55 -6.40 -6.63
N ILE A 894 -16.40 -6.08 -6.03
CA ILE A 894 -16.30 -5.39 -4.74
C ILE A 894 -16.70 -3.92 -4.91
N GLU A 895 -16.26 -3.27 -5.99
CA GLU A 895 -16.61 -1.88 -6.30
C GLU A 895 -18.11 -1.71 -6.62
N GLU A 896 -18.72 -2.63 -7.36
CA GLU A 896 -20.19 -2.68 -7.54
C GLU A 896 -20.93 -2.71 -6.18
N ILE A 897 -20.41 -3.44 -5.20
CA ILE A 897 -20.98 -3.53 -3.85
C ILE A 897 -20.75 -2.23 -3.06
N ARG A 898 -19.60 -1.54 -3.21
CA ARG A 898 -19.38 -0.20 -2.62
C ARG A 898 -20.38 0.83 -3.15
N GLN A 899 -20.51 0.92 -4.48
CA GLN A 899 -21.40 1.90 -5.12
C GLN A 899 -22.87 1.62 -4.80
N ALA A 900 -23.25 0.33 -4.64
CA ALA A 900 -24.56 -0.04 -4.15
C ALA A 900 -24.82 0.46 -2.71
N PHE A 901 -23.83 0.43 -1.81
CA PHE A 901 -23.98 0.94 -0.44
C PHE A 901 -24.24 2.45 -0.41
N VAL A 902 -23.45 3.24 -1.15
CA VAL A 902 -23.64 4.70 -1.26
C VAL A 902 -25.00 5.03 -1.88
N SER A 903 -25.42 4.31 -2.92
CA SER A 903 -26.74 4.48 -3.54
C SER A 903 -27.90 4.04 -2.64
N TRP A 904 -27.68 3.10 -1.71
CA TRP A 904 -28.66 2.63 -0.74
C TRP A 904 -28.83 3.61 0.43
N LEU A 905 -27.72 4.15 0.96
CA LEU A 905 -27.73 5.23 1.96
C LEU A 905 -28.48 6.46 1.44
N GLY A 906 -28.19 6.91 0.20
CA GLY A 906 -28.87 8.04 -0.42
C GLY A 906 -30.39 7.86 -0.66
N ARG A 907 -30.93 6.66 -0.46
CA ARG A 907 -32.37 6.35 -0.52
C ARG A 907 -32.99 6.10 0.85
N THR A 908 -32.16 5.94 1.89
CA THR A 908 -32.56 5.41 3.20
C THR A 908 -31.89 6.24 4.32
N PRO A 909 -32.34 7.49 4.53
CA PRO A 909 -31.84 8.38 5.58
C PRO A 909 -32.23 7.91 6.99
#